data_AF-A9GNI8-F1
#
_entry.id   AF-A9GNI8-F1
#
_cell.length_a   1.000
_cell.length_b   1.000
_cell.length_c   1.000
_cell.angle_alpha   90.00
_cell.angle_beta   90.00
_cell.angle_gamma   90.00
#
_symmetry.space_group_name_H-M   'P 1'
#
loop_
_entity.id
_entity.type
_entity.pdbx_description
1 polymer ?
#
loop_
_entity_poly.entity_id
_entity_poly.type
_entity_poly.pdbx_seq_one_letter_code
_entity_poly.pdbx_strand_id
1 'polypeptide(L)'
;MPPRRREVDRPLRKEVRLLGRLLGEVLIEQEGEELFAIEERIRTLAIRRRRGPSDGRAHAAAELSKLLAELPHDRLEPVIRAFTVYFRLVNLAEQHHRIRRARAYATDPGARPQRGSIEAAMHTLKKAGVPAERVRAALRTLDVTLTLTAHPTEAARRTVLEKLYRIAKNLEERDRCQLTPDESARKLAEIREEITALWQTDEVRRDRPTVGDEVKNVAWYIEEILWDLLPDLPTVIGRAFEAAYGEPLDAEIAPLRIHSWVGADMDGNPLVVPAVLEDALFAYRIRGLRRLVRAVRDLGGALSQSVRHVTPPPWLLASIEEDAAAMPEVAAHFGPRTEGEPWRRKLHFIEARLTATLEHAEHGRAEARARSGQGPAREGRAFVRPEEPTLAVPYREPAELERDLAVVADSLRAARCASSGERRARALLSQVRALGFALAELEMRAPAEDARAAAASLAEGRVEPAQMTPEARRVFEALQRIAAAQRDGGESSCRTLVLSMTHSEDDVLAALASAKAAGLWDEARSCARIDVVPLFESLAALNDSARILRALLAHPEYRPHVLARGVQEVMIGYSDSGKEVGLLAASAALRRVQETLPKIAAEAELPLRVFHGRGESVARGGGPAHQALLALPAGSVGGRYKATEQGEALDHKYARPELAMRTLEIMLSGVLLHTLGAQPRPPAASELRYAAAFDELAETGRRAYRALVWEEPKFVEFFTAVTPIDEIARLPLGSRPSKRRAGGLESLRAIPWVFAWTQNRAILPGWYGVGSGLEAMGQRPEGAELLKEMMASWPFFRAVIDNVEMVLAKADMTIFAGYAELAPAAARKAVAPRIIAEYKRTRSWLKRLTGNRRLLEGNPTLQRSISLRNPYVDPLSFLQVELLRASRGGDSGRDRSLLLTLNGIAAGMRNTG
;
A
#
# COMPACT_ATOMS: atom_id res chain seq x y z
N MET A 1 26.80 -12.48 -24.30
CA MET A 1 27.69 -12.05 -23.20
C MET A 1 26.90 -11.86 -21.90
N PRO A 2 27.33 -12.46 -20.77
CA PRO A 2 26.78 -12.10 -19.47
C PRO A 2 27.03 -10.60 -19.21
N PRO A 3 26.14 -9.91 -18.49
CA PRO A 3 26.33 -8.48 -18.20
C PRO A 3 27.68 -8.29 -17.49
N ARG A 4 28.51 -7.36 -18.00
CA ARG A 4 29.75 -6.94 -17.33
C ARG A 4 29.41 -6.68 -15.85
N ARG A 5 30.04 -7.44 -14.96
CA ARG A 5 29.78 -7.42 -13.52
C ARG A 5 30.19 -6.04 -12.99
N ARG A 6 29.23 -5.15 -12.72
CA ARG A 6 29.56 -3.82 -12.15
C ARG A 6 30.04 -3.99 -10.71
N GLU A 7 31.05 -3.21 -10.35
CA GLU A 7 31.71 -3.23 -9.05
C GLU A 7 30.74 -2.84 -7.91
N VAL A 8 29.81 -1.93 -8.20
CA VAL A 8 28.74 -1.45 -7.31
C VAL A 8 27.85 -2.58 -6.74
N ASP A 9 27.73 -3.71 -7.44
CA ASP A 9 26.90 -4.84 -7.00
C ASP A 9 27.69 -5.93 -6.25
N ARG A 10 28.98 -5.70 -5.97
CA ARG A 10 29.79 -6.64 -5.17
C ARG A 10 29.27 -6.80 -3.74
N PRO A 11 28.83 -5.74 -3.02
CA PRO A 11 28.29 -5.87 -1.66
C PRO A 11 27.02 -6.73 -1.59
N LEU A 12 26.05 -6.50 -2.50
CA LEU A 12 24.82 -7.32 -2.56
C LEU A 12 25.14 -8.80 -2.76
N ARG A 13 26.06 -9.12 -3.67
CA ARG A 13 26.44 -10.52 -3.92
C ARG A 13 27.14 -11.16 -2.72
N LYS A 14 27.97 -10.40 -1.99
CA LYS A 14 28.62 -10.87 -0.76
C LYS A 14 27.57 -11.20 0.30
N GLU A 15 26.56 -10.35 0.44
CA GLU A 15 25.48 -10.51 1.42
C GLU A 15 24.54 -11.69 1.08
N VAL A 16 24.12 -11.81 -0.19
CA VAL A 16 23.33 -12.98 -0.65
C VAL A 16 24.09 -14.29 -0.43
N ARG A 17 25.42 -14.30 -0.66
CA ARG A 17 26.26 -15.49 -0.37
C ARG A 17 26.36 -15.77 1.13
N LEU A 18 26.47 -14.72 1.96
CA LEU A 18 26.51 -14.86 3.41
C LEU A 18 25.21 -15.50 3.92
N LEU A 19 24.06 -14.90 3.58
CA LEU A 19 22.75 -15.41 4.01
C LEU A 19 22.47 -16.80 3.44
N GLY A 20 22.84 -17.06 2.18
CA GLY A 20 22.71 -18.39 1.58
C GLY A 20 23.57 -19.45 2.24
N ARG A 21 24.78 -19.11 2.69
CA ARG A 21 25.63 -20.03 3.47
C ARG A 21 25.04 -20.30 4.84
N LEU A 22 24.60 -19.27 5.56
CA LEU A 22 23.95 -19.45 6.86
C LEU A 22 22.68 -20.30 6.75
N LEU A 23 21.88 -20.11 5.69
CA LEU A 23 20.74 -20.98 5.42
C LEU A 23 21.19 -22.43 5.13
N GLY A 24 22.26 -22.64 4.36
CA GLY A 24 22.82 -23.97 4.12
C GLY A 24 23.27 -24.66 5.41
N GLU A 25 23.94 -23.94 6.32
CA GLU A 25 24.31 -24.44 7.64
C GLU A 25 23.07 -24.84 8.46
N VAL A 26 22.01 -24.03 8.42
CA VAL A 26 20.72 -24.34 9.07
C VAL A 26 20.05 -25.57 8.45
N LEU A 27 20.07 -25.73 7.12
CA LEU A 27 19.51 -26.91 6.46
C LEU A 27 20.26 -28.18 6.83
N ILE A 28 21.60 -28.14 6.88
CA ILE A 28 22.41 -29.27 7.32
C ILE A 28 22.12 -29.63 8.77
N GLU A 29 22.02 -28.63 9.65
CA GLU A 29 21.72 -28.83 11.07
C GLU A 29 20.32 -29.43 11.30
N GLN A 30 19.31 -28.93 10.59
CA GLN A 30 17.91 -29.24 10.87
C GLN A 30 17.38 -30.44 10.07
N GLU A 31 17.91 -30.70 8.87
CA GLU A 31 17.37 -31.67 7.92
C GLU A 31 18.41 -32.67 7.37
N GLY A 32 19.70 -32.45 7.66
CA GLY A 32 20.83 -33.28 7.21
C GLY A 32 21.43 -32.90 5.86
N GLU A 33 22.60 -33.48 5.56
CA GLU A 33 23.37 -33.18 4.34
C GLU A 33 22.66 -33.60 3.05
N GLU A 34 21.83 -34.66 3.10
CA GLU A 34 21.11 -35.18 1.93
C GLU A 34 20.14 -34.14 1.36
N LEU A 35 19.32 -33.50 2.22
CA LEU A 35 18.38 -32.48 1.77
C LEU A 35 19.11 -31.27 1.17
N PHE A 36 20.19 -30.83 1.81
CA PHE A 36 21.02 -29.75 1.30
C PHE A 36 21.60 -30.08 -0.09
N ALA A 37 22.08 -31.30 -0.30
CA ALA A 37 22.58 -31.75 -1.61
C ALA A 37 21.49 -31.74 -2.69
N ILE A 38 20.25 -32.13 -2.34
CA ILE A 38 19.09 -32.07 -3.24
C ILE A 38 18.77 -30.62 -3.61
N GLU A 39 18.65 -29.72 -2.63
CA GLU A 39 18.40 -28.28 -2.86
C GLU A 39 19.49 -27.68 -3.76
N GLU A 40 20.76 -27.96 -3.46
CA GLU A 40 21.90 -27.46 -4.22
C GLU A 40 21.89 -27.93 -5.68
N ARG A 41 21.53 -29.19 -5.91
CA ARG A 41 21.40 -29.76 -7.26
C ARG A 41 20.29 -29.09 -8.03
N ILE A 42 19.09 -28.95 -7.43
CA ILE A 42 17.94 -28.26 -8.03
C ILE A 42 18.33 -26.82 -8.40
N ARG A 43 18.95 -26.09 -7.47
CA ARG A 43 19.41 -24.71 -7.64
C ARG A 43 20.40 -24.59 -8.79
N THR A 44 21.38 -25.49 -8.87
CA THR A 44 22.40 -25.50 -9.92
C THR A 44 21.80 -25.73 -11.30
N LEU A 45 20.88 -26.70 -11.43
CA LEU A 45 20.18 -26.99 -12.68
C LEU A 45 19.32 -25.81 -13.14
N ALA A 46 18.60 -25.17 -12.21
CA ALA A 46 17.77 -24.02 -12.53
C ALA A 46 18.58 -22.78 -12.97
N ILE A 47 19.75 -22.56 -12.36
CA ILE A 47 20.71 -21.55 -12.83
C ILE A 47 21.24 -21.89 -14.23
N ARG A 48 21.60 -23.16 -14.49
CA ARG A 48 22.08 -23.61 -15.81
C ARG A 48 21.00 -23.45 -16.89
N ARG A 49 19.73 -23.77 -16.61
CA ARG A 49 18.59 -23.51 -17.51
C ARG A 49 18.51 -22.05 -17.97
N ARG A 50 18.76 -21.09 -17.06
CA ARG A 50 18.65 -19.65 -17.34
C ARG A 50 19.92 -19.05 -17.93
N ARG A 51 21.09 -19.45 -17.42
CA ARG A 51 22.38 -18.77 -17.63
C ARG A 51 23.46 -19.64 -18.27
N GLY A 52 23.21 -20.94 -18.46
CA GLY A 52 24.14 -21.87 -19.08
C GLY A 52 24.34 -21.61 -20.58
N PRO A 53 25.29 -22.33 -21.21
CA PRO A 53 25.43 -22.42 -22.67
C PRO A 53 24.11 -22.82 -23.34
N SER A 54 23.81 -22.30 -24.53
CA SER A 54 22.50 -22.46 -25.20
C SER A 54 22.11 -23.92 -25.47
N ASP A 55 23.08 -24.72 -25.86
CA ASP A 55 23.04 -26.18 -26.04
C ASP A 55 22.71 -26.94 -24.73
N GLY A 56 23.26 -26.50 -23.59
CA GLY A 56 23.03 -27.15 -22.29
C GLY A 56 21.73 -26.75 -21.57
N ARG A 57 21.03 -25.69 -22.00
CA ARG A 57 19.84 -25.18 -21.29
C ARG A 57 18.64 -26.11 -21.35
N ALA A 58 18.37 -26.69 -22.53
CA ALA A 58 17.25 -27.61 -22.72
C ALA A 58 17.47 -28.89 -21.90
N HIS A 59 18.69 -29.42 -21.92
CA HIS A 59 19.08 -30.58 -21.11
C HIS A 59 18.93 -30.30 -19.61
N ALA A 60 19.45 -29.17 -19.12
CA ALA A 60 19.29 -28.78 -17.71
C ALA A 60 17.83 -28.61 -17.28
N ALA A 61 16.96 -28.13 -18.18
CA ALA A 61 15.52 -28.03 -17.92
C ALA A 61 14.85 -29.41 -17.83
N ALA A 62 15.21 -30.33 -18.73
CA ALA A 62 14.69 -31.71 -18.70
C ALA A 62 15.16 -32.46 -17.44
N GLU A 63 16.44 -32.34 -17.07
CA GLU A 63 16.98 -32.94 -15.86
C GLU A 63 16.34 -32.37 -14.59
N LEU A 64 16.13 -31.05 -14.54
CA LEU A 64 15.40 -30.40 -13.43
C LEU A 64 13.98 -30.93 -13.31
N SER A 65 13.25 -31.02 -14.42
CA SER A 65 11.87 -31.52 -14.42
C SER A 65 11.82 -32.98 -13.95
N LYS A 66 12.76 -33.81 -14.41
CA LYS A 66 12.85 -35.22 -13.99
C LYS A 66 13.13 -35.34 -12.49
N LEU A 67 14.14 -34.61 -12.00
CA LEU A 67 14.51 -34.60 -10.58
C LEU A 67 13.33 -34.19 -9.67
N LEU A 68 12.56 -33.18 -10.08
CA LEU A 68 11.40 -32.71 -9.31
C LEU A 68 10.22 -33.69 -9.37
N ALA A 69 10.04 -34.41 -10.48
CA ALA A 69 8.98 -35.42 -10.60
C ALA A 69 9.27 -36.70 -9.79
N GLU A 70 10.55 -37.07 -9.66
CA GLU A 70 11.01 -38.24 -8.91
C GLU A 70 11.26 -37.96 -7.42
N LEU A 71 11.00 -36.72 -6.95
CA LEU A 71 11.30 -36.30 -5.59
C LEU A 71 10.40 -37.05 -4.58
N PRO A 72 10.97 -37.67 -3.53
CA PRO A 72 10.18 -38.33 -2.49
C PRO A 72 9.19 -37.38 -1.80
N HIS A 73 8.03 -37.90 -1.41
CA HIS A 73 6.94 -37.10 -0.88
C HIS A 73 7.31 -36.33 0.41
N ASP A 74 8.05 -37.00 1.29
CA ASP A 74 8.59 -36.45 2.54
C ASP A 74 9.64 -35.34 2.30
N ARG A 75 10.24 -35.29 1.11
CA ARG A 75 11.23 -34.27 0.73
C ARG A 75 10.64 -33.08 -0.03
N LEU A 76 9.39 -33.16 -0.50
CA LEU A 76 8.74 -32.06 -1.24
C LEU A 76 8.65 -30.77 -0.42
N GLU A 77 8.08 -30.87 0.79
CA GLU A 77 7.85 -29.68 1.63
C GLU A 77 9.15 -29.03 2.09
N PRO A 78 10.15 -29.75 2.62
CA PRO A 78 11.43 -29.14 3.01
C PRO A 78 12.12 -28.45 1.83
N VAL A 79 12.11 -29.05 0.63
CA VAL A 79 12.68 -28.40 -0.57
C VAL A 79 11.94 -27.10 -0.92
N ILE A 80 10.61 -27.10 -0.93
CA ILE A 80 9.82 -25.88 -1.21
C ILE A 80 10.14 -24.79 -0.19
N ARG A 81 10.16 -25.15 1.10
CA ARG A 81 10.44 -24.21 2.20
C ARG A 81 11.86 -23.64 2.11
N ALA A 82 12.84 -24.44 1.71
CA ALA A 82 14.21 -23.98 1.52
C ALA A 82 14.27 -22.84 0.49
N PHE A 83 13.59 -23.00 -0.66
CA PHE A 83 13.48 -21.94 -1.65
C PHE A 83 12.70 -20.72 -1.11
N THR A 84 11.59 -20.92 -0.38
CA THR A 84 10.82 -19.80 0.21
C THR A 84 11.63 -18.98 1.20
N VAL A 85 12.33 -19.62 2.15
CA VAL A 85 13.20 -18.93 3.11
C VAL A 85 14.36 -18.24 2.38
N TYR A 86 14.96 -18.90 1.39
CA TYR A 86 15.99 -18.29 0.55
C TYR A 86 15.49 -17.00 -0.12
N PHE A 87 14.27 -16.99 -0.66
CA PHE A 87 13.70 -15.78 -1.26
C PHE A 87 13.51 -14.64 -0.27
N ARG A 88 13.03 -14.94 0.95
CA ARG A 88 12.89 -13.92 2.00
C ARG A 88 14.24 -13.30 2.33
N LEU A 89 15.29 -14.12 2.45
CA LEU A 89 16.66 -13.65 2.71
C LEU A 89 17.26 -12.86 1.53
N VAL A 90 17.03 -13.29 0.29
CA VAL A 90 17.46 -12.51 -0.89
C VAL A 90 16.72 -11.18 -0.97
N ASN A 91 15.41 -11.18 -0.71
CA ASN A 91 14.59 -9.98 -0.67
C ASN A 91 15.11 -8.99 0.38
N LEU A 92 15.45 -9.49 1.57
CA LEU A 92 16.06 -8.74 2.66
C LEU A 92 17.42 -8.14 2.27
N ALA A 93 18.30 -8.93 1.65
CA ALA A 93 19.59 -8.44 1.17
C ALA A 93 19.45 -7.38 0.07
N GLU A 94 18.49 -7.52 -0.84
CA GLU A 94 18.19 -6.50 -1.85
C GLU A 94 17.68 -5.19 -1.20
N GLN A 95 16.79 -5.29 -0.21
CA GLN A 95 16.29 -4.15 0.56
C GLN A 95 17.43 -3.46 1.31
N HIS A 96 18.25 -4.21 2.04
CA HIS A 96 19.40 -3.68 2.76
C HIS A 96 20.43 -3.03 1.83
N HIS A 97 20.71 -3.65 0.68
CA HIS A 97 21.60 -3.05 -0.32
C HIS A 97 21.05 -1.75 -0.92
N ARG A 98 19.72 -1.59 -1.07
CA ARG A 98 19.12 -0.30 -1.46
C ARG A 98 19.41 0.78 -0.43
N ILE A 99 19.31 0.47 0.86
CA ILE A 99 19.64 1.39 1.96
C ILE A 99 21.14 1.73 1.91
N ARG A 100 22.01 0.72 1.83
CA ARG A 100 23.47 0.90 1.69
C ARG A 100 23.83 1.84 0.52
N ARG A 101 23.19 1.66 -0.63
CA ARG A 101 23.39 2.52 -1.81
C ARG A 101 22.88 3.94 -1.62
N ALA A 102 21.71 4.10 -1.00
CA ALA A 102 21.17 5.42 -0.71
C ALA A 102 22.10 6.20 0.23
N ARG A 103 22.68 5.51 1.22
CA ARG A 103 23.67 6.11 2.13
C ARG A 103 24.98 6.46 1.44
N ALA A 104 25.55 5.53 0.67
CA ALA A 104 26.77 5.81 -0.09
C ALA A 104 26.61 7.04 -1.01
N TYR A 105 25.41 7.21 -1.59
CA TYR A 105 25.06 8.38 -2.37
C TYR A 105 24.96 9.65 -1.52
N ALA A 106 24.30 9.59 -0.36
CA ALA A 106 24.15 10.74 0.55
C ALA A 106 25.47 11.17 1.20
N THR A 107 26.45 10.28 1.35
CA THR A 107 27.77 10.59 1.91
C THR A 107 28.78 11.10 0.89
N ASP A 108 28.48 10.99 -0.41
CA ASP A 108 29.36 11.48 -1.47
C ASP A 108 29.22 13.01 -1.59
N PRO A 109 30.27 13.80 -1.25
CA PRO A 109 30.21 15.26 -1.28
C PRO A 109 29.94 15.83 -2.68
N GLY A 110 30.22 15.07 -3.75
CA GLY A 110 29.96 15.46 -5.13
C GLY A 110 28.59 15.01 -5.66
N ALA A 111 27.81 14.26 -4.87
CA ALA A 111 26.52 13.76 -5.32
C ALA A 111 25.49 14.90 -5.41
N ARG A 112 24.80 14.96 -6.55
CA ARG A 112 23.62 15.84 -6.71
C ARG A 112 22.47 15.32 -5.84
N PRO A 113 21.43 16.12 -5.55
CA PRO A 113 20.23 15.61 -4.89
C PRO A 113 19.64 14.40 -5.62
N GLN A 114 19.27 13.36 -4.87
CA GLN A 114 18.81 12.10 -5.46
C GLN A 114 17.50 12.33 -6.23
N ARG A 115 17.39 11.87 -7.48
CA ARG A 115 16.15 12.02 -8.28
C ARG A 115 14.91 11.55 -7.51
N GLY A 116 13.89 12.40 -7.39
CA GLY A 116 12.66 12.09 -6.64
C GLY A 116 12.81 12.19 -5.12
N SER A 117 13.91 12.76 -4.62
CA SER A 117 13.94 13.36 -3.28
C SER A 117 13.19 14.71 -3.30
N ILE A 118 12.83 15.20 -2.11
CA ILE A 118 12.18 16.50 -1.98
C ILE A 118 13.14 17.62 -2.43
N GLU A 119 14.41 17.54 -2.07
CA GLU A 119 15.45 18.50 -2.49
C GLU A 119 15.60 18.56 -4.02
N ALA A 120 15.62 17.40 -4.69
CA ALA A 120 15.67 17.37 -6.15
C ALA A 120 14.43 18.03 -6.79
N ALA A 121 13.26 17.88 -6.18
CA ALA A 121 12.05 18.57 -6.62
C ALA A 121 12.15 20.08 -6.39
N MET A 122 12.66 20.55 -5.25
CA MET A 122 12.84 21.99 -4.99
C MET A 122 13.78 22.64 -6.02
N HIS A 123 14.90 22.01 -6.35
CA HIS A 123 15.78 22.50 -7.42
C HIS A 123 15.11 22.48 -8.80
N THR A 124 14.29 21.46 -9.08
CA THR A 124 13.53 21.38 -10.34
C THR A 124 12.53 22.53 -10.44
N LEU A 125 11.82 22.85 -9.36
CA LEU A 125 10.88 23.99 -9.28
C LEU A 125 11.60 25.32 -9.48
N LYS A 126 12.73 25.53 -8.79
CA LYS A 126 13.54 26.75 -8.96
C LYS A 126 14.03 26.90 -10.40
N LYS A 127 14.51 25.82 -11.03
CA LYS A 127 14.93 25.81 -12.44
C LYS A 127 13.77 26.09 -13.40
N ALA A 128 12.55 25.67 -13.05
CA ALA A 128 11.34 25.98 -13.79
C ALA A 128 10.82 27.41 -13.57
N GLY A 129 11.51 28.23 -12.78
CA GLY A 129 11.13 29.62 -12.51
C GLY A 129 9.98 29.78 -11.50
N VAL A 130 9.68 28.75 -10.71
CA VAL A 130 8.64 28.85 -9.67
C VAL A 130 9.19 29.66 -8.48
N PRO A 131 8.52 30.76 -8.06
CA PRO A 131 8.99 31.57 -6.96
C PRO A 131 8.77 30.89 -5.60
N ALA A 132 9.61 31.21 -4.63
CA ALA A 132 9.61 30.64 -3.29
C ALA A 132 8.24 30.72 -2.60
N GLU A 133 7.57 31.88 -2.67
CA GLU A 133 6.23 32.10 -2.11
C GLU A 133 5.17 31.16 -2.66
N ARG A 134 5.24 30.83 -3.96
CA ARG A 134 4.30 29.88 -4.57
C ARG A 134 4.54 28.45 -4.08
N VAL A 135 5.79 28.10 -3.80
CA VAL A 135 6.14 26.81 -3.19
C VAL A 135 5.67 26.76 -1.73
N ARG A 136 5.88 27.82 -0.94
CA ARG A 136 5.36 27.90 0.44
C ARG A 136 3.84 27.73 0.48
N ALA A 137 3.12 28.44 -0.39
CA ALA A 137 1.67 28.33 -0.48
C ALA A 137 1.21 26.91 -0.83
N ALA A 138 1.86 26.27 -1.83
CA ALA A 138 1.53 24.90 -2.21
C ALA A 138 1.79 23.89 -1.09
N LEU A 139 2.91 24.03 -0.35
CA LEU A 139 3.26 23.15 0.77
C LEU A 139 2.29 23.26 1.96
N ARG A 140 1.74 24.46 2.22
CA ARG A 140 0.73 24.66 3.28
C ARG A 140 -0.58 23.91 3.02
N THR A 141 -0.94 23.77 1.75
CA THR A 141 -2.19 23.09 1.33
C THR A 141 -1.97 21.67 0.83
N LEU A 142 -0.72 21.20 0.83
CA LEU A 142 -0.37 19.87 0.33
C LEU A 142 -0.97 18.81 1.24
N ASP A 143 -1.73 17.90 0.65
CA ASP A 143 -2.44 16.86 1.37
C ASP A 143 -2.28 15.52 0.63
N VAL A 144 -1.35 14.72 1.13
CA VAL A 144 -1.07 13.37 0.63
C VAL A 144 -1.64 12.37 1.63
N THR A 145 -2.57 11.53 1.18
CA THR A 145 -3.20 10.50 2.01
C THR A 145 -2.81 9.10 1.53
N LEU A 146 -2.31 8.27 2.44
CA LEU A 146 -1.97 6.87 2.17
C LEU A 146 -3.00 5.97 2.86
N THR A 147 -3.79 5.24 2.08
CA THR A 147 -4.77 4.29 2.60
C THR A 147 -4.18 2.88 2.58
N LEU A 148 -3.80 2.35 3.74
CA LEU A 148 -3.22 1.02 3.88
C LEU A 148 -4.30 -0.08 3.75
N THR A 149 -3.99 -1.18 3.05
CA THR A 149 -4.88 -2.34 2.94
C THR A 149 -4.27 -3.61 3.51
N ALA A 150 -5.12 -4.61 3.78
CA ALA A 150 -4.67 -5.94 4.14
C ALA A 150 -3.88 -6.58 2.98
N HIS A 151 -2.97 -7.48 3.32
CA HIS A 151 -2.22 -8.20 2.31
C HIS A 151 -3.08 -9.33 1.70
N PRO A 152 -3.25 -9.38 0.37
CA PRO A 152 -4.15 -10.34 -0.27
C PRO A 152 -3.66 -11.78 -0.25
N THR A 153 -2.33 -11.99 -0.22
CA THR A 153 -1.70 -13.31 -0.37
C THR A 153 -0.59 -13.64 0.63
N GLU A 154 -0.29 -12.81 1.64
CA GLU A 154 0.76 -13.14 2.62
C GLU A 154 0.14 -13.88 3.78
N ALA A 155 0.42 -15.17 3.81
CA ALA A 155 0.36 -15.96 5.03
C ALA A 155 1.46 -15.58 6.05
N ALA A 156 2.39 -14.68 5.69
CA ALA A 156 3.46 -14.22 6.57
C ALA A 156 2.88 -13.58 7.81
N ARG A 157 2.98 -14.32 8.92
CA ARG A 157 2.56 -13.86 10.23
C ARG A 157 3.44 -12.68 10.64
N ARG A 158 2.92 -11.79 11.48
CA ARG A 158 3.70 -10.76 12.18
C ARG A 158 5.04 -11.30 12.71
N THR A 159 5.05 -12.52 13.22
CA THR A 159 6.26 -13.20 13.71
C THR A 159 7.34 -13.38 12.65
N VAL A 160 6.99 -13.62 11.38
CA VAL A 160 7.96 -13.70 10.27
C VAL A 160 8.55 -12.32 9.99
N LEU A 161 7.72 -11.27 9.94
CA LEU A 161 8.16 -9.90 9.72
C LEU A 161 9.11 -9.43 10.83
N GLU A 162 8.79 -9.72 12.10
CA GLU A 162 9.65 -9.40 13.24
C GLU A 162 11.01 -10.09 13.16
N LYS A 163 11.06 -11.37 12.73
CA LYS A 163 12.32 -12.10 12.51
C LYS A 163 13.15 -11.50 11.40
N LEU A 164 12.52 -11.23 10.24
CA LEU A 164 13.20 -10.58 9.11
C LEU A 164 13.75 -9.21 9.52
N TYR A 165 12.99 -8.42 10.28
CA TYR A 165 13.41 -7.13 10.81
C TYR A 165 14.66 -7.25 11.71
N ARG A 166 14.71 -8.24 12.61
CA ARG A 166 15.88 -8.50 13.47
C ARG A 166 17.11 -8.89 12.66
N ILE A 167 16.97 -9.78 11.67
CA ILE A 167 18.08 -10.12 10.75
C ILE A 167 18.57 -8.84 10.05
N ALA A 168 17.64 -8.00 9.59
CA ALA A 168 17.94 -6.74 8.93
C ALA A 168 18.70 -5.75 9.81
N LYS A 169 18.35 -5.67 11.10
CA LYS A 169 19.03 -4.83 12.09
C LYS A 169 20.44 -5.31 12.35
N ASN A 170 20.64 -6.63 12.49
CA ASN A 170 21.98 -7.21 12.68
C ASN A 170 22.87 -7.03 11.44
N LEU A 171 22.32 -7.16 10.23
CA LEU A 171 23.05 -6.84 8.99
C LEU A 171 23.46 -5.37 8.93
N GLU A 172 22.59 -4.48 9.40
CA GLU A 172 22.84 -3.05 9.43
C GLU A 172 23.89 -2.65 10.46
N GLU A 173 23.84 -3.19 11.69
CA GLU A 173 24.87 -2.94 12.71
C GLU A 173 26.26 -3.37 12.21
N ARG A 174 26.35 -4.50 11.49
CA ARG A 174 27.59 -4.97 10.87
C ARG A 174 28.15 -4.02 9.80
N ASP A 175 27.28 -3.25 9.15
CA ASP A 175 27.67 -2.26 8.14
C ASP A 175 27.97 -0.88 8.76
N ARG A 176 27.27 -0.52 9.85
CA ARG A 176 27.31 0.81 10.48
C ARG A 176 28.39 0.94 11.55
N CYS A 177 28.73 -0.16 12.23
CA CYS A 177 29.61 -0.14 13.39
C CYS A 177 30.97 -0.76 13.06
N GLN A 178 32.02 -0.26 13.70
CA GLN A 178 33.33 -0.91 13.71
C GLN A 178 33.32 -2.02 14.75
N LEU A 179 32.89 -3.21 14.36
CA LEU A 179 32.79 -4.36 15.25
C LEU A 179 34.15 -5.05 15.45
N THR A 180 34.46 -5.43 16.68
CA THR A 180 35.53 -6.39 16.99
C THR A 180 35.26 -7.76 16.35
N PRO A 181 36.27 -8.64 16.22
CA PRO A 181 36.07 -10.00 15.72
C PRO A 181 34.99 -10.78 16.48
N ASP A 182 34.98 -10.69 17.81
CA ASP A 182 34.01 -11.38 18.67
C ASP A 182 32.60 -10.81 18.55
N GLU A 183 32.45 -9.48 18.45
CA GLU A 183 31.15 -8.86 18.15
C GLU A 183 30.63 -9.27 16.77
N SER A 184 31.50 -9.31 15.76
CA SER A 184 31.13 -9.77 14.42
C SER A 184 30.70 -11.24 14.44
N ALA A 185 31.42 -12.11 15.16
CA ALA A 185 31.05 -13.52 15.31
C ALA A 185 29.70 -13.69 16.03
N ARG A 186 29.49 -12.96 17.13
CA ARG A 186 28.20 -12.93 17.85
C ARG A 186 27.04 -12.48 16.95
N LYS A 187 27.23 -11.42 16.16
CA LYS A 187 26.21 -10.95 15.21
C LYS A 187 25.89 -11.98 14.12
N LEU A 188 26.86 -12.76 13.67
CA LEU A 188 26.61 -13.86 12.73
C LEU A 188 25.83 -15.00 13.39
N ALA A 189 26.14 -15.32 14.65
CA ALA A 189 25.38 -16.30 15.43
C ALA A 189 23.92 -15.86 15.63
N GLU A 190 23.68 -14.59 16.02
CA GLU A 190 22.33 -14.03 16.15
C GLU A 190 21.55 -14.07 14.82
N ILE A 191 22.20 -13.77 13.68
CA ILE A 191 21.56 -13.90 12.36
C ILE A 191 21.21 -15.36 12.08
N ARG A 192 22.11 -16.30 12.38
CA ARG A 192 21.88 -17.74 12.19
C ARG A 192 20.72 -18.22 13.06
N GLU A 193 20.66 -17.80 14.32
CA GLU A 193 19.56 -18.10 15.25
C GLU A 193 18.21 -17.62 14.71
N GLU A 194 18.13 -16.40 14.19
CA GLU A 194 16.89 -15.89 13.60
C GLU A 194 16.53 -16.61 12.30
N ILE A 195 17.51 -17.05 11.49
CA ILE A 195 17.26 -17.91 10.31
C ILE A 195 16.76 -19.28 10.73
N THR A 196 17.34 -19.91 11.76
CA THR A 196 16.85 -21.19 12.32
C THR A 196 15.43 -21.03 12.84
N ALA A 197 15.15 -19.95 13.58
CA ALA A 197 13.82 -19.70 14.09
C ALA A 197 12.81 -19.42 12.97
N LEU A 198 13.24 -18.79 11.86
CA LEU A 198 12.45 -18.63 10.65
C LEU A 198 12.17 -19.99 9.99
N TRP A 199 13.16 -20.88 9.92
CA TRP A 199 13.01 -22.27 9.45
C TRP A 199 12.07 -23.10 10.33
N GLN A 200 12.01 -22.85 11.63
CA GLN A 200 11.13 -23.59 12.54
C GLN A 200 9.72 -22.99 12.64
N THR A 201 9.48 -21.83 12.00
CA THR A 201 8.18 -21.17 12.01
C THR A 201 7.33 -21.63 10.82
N ASP A 202 6.08 -22.01 11.08
CA ASP A 202 5.10 -22.31 10.03
C ASP A 202 4.87 -21.06 9.14
N GLU A 203 5.15 -21.20 7.84
CA GLU A 203 5.03 -20.12 6.86
C GLU A 203 3.59 -19.86 6.42
N VAL A 204 2.75 -20.89 6.50
CA VAL A 204 1.35 -20.89 6.11
C VAL A 204 0.51 -21.07 7.37
N ARG A 205 -0.47 -20.19 7.57
CA ARG A 205 -1.42 -20.36 8.66
C ARG A 205 -2.24 -21.63 8.43
N ARG A 206 -2.48 -22.38 9.49
CA ARG A 206 -3.43 -23.51 9.46
C ARG A 206 -4.86 -23.00 9.23
N ASP A 207 -5.21 -21.93 9.93
CA ASP A 207 -6.55 -21.31 9.86
C ASP A 207 -6.53 -19.98 9.09
N ARG A 208 -7.67 -19.63 8.50
CA ARG A 208 -7.88 -18.34 7.83
C ARG A 208 -7.67 -17.19 8.84
N PRO A 209 -6.88 -16.16 8.51
CA PRO A 209 -6.67 -15.03 9.41
C PRO A 209 -8.00 -14.34 9.73
N THR A 210 -8.15 -13.93 10.99
CA THR A 210 -9.27 -13.07 11.39
C THR A 210 -9.02 -11.64 10.92
N VAL A 211 -10.07 -10.84 10.77
CA VAL A 211 -9.93 -9.40 10.46
C VAL A 211 -9.09 -8.70 11.54
N GLY A 212 -9.21 -9.10 12.81
CA GLY A 212 -8.40 -8.58 13.90
C GLY A 212 -6.90 -8.88 13.76
N ASP A 213 -6.51 -9.99 13.14
CA ASP A 213 -5.10 -10.27 12.82
C ASP A 213 -4.58 -9.36 11.71
N GLU A 214 -5.41 -9.08 10.70
CA GLU A 214 -5.08 -8.13 9.64
C GLU A 214 -4.87 -6.72 10.22
N VAL A 215 -5.75 -6.28 11.14
CA VAL A 215 -5.61 -5.00 11.86
C VAL A 215 -4.27 -4.93 12.60
N LYS A 216 -3.90 -5.98 13.34
CA LYS A 216 -2.62 -6.03 14.06
C LYS A 216 -1.42 -5.95 13.13
N ASN A 217 -1.48 -6.59 11.97
CA ASN A 217 -0.40 -6.58 10.99
C ASN A 217 -0.18 -5.17 10.40
N VAL A 218 -1.25 -4.48 9.99
CA VAL A 218 -1.13 -3.12 9.43
C VAL A 218 -0.73 -2.11 10.51
N ALA A 219 -1.30 -2.22 11.72
CA ALA A 219 -0.94 -1.36 12.84
C ALA A 219 0.56 -1.42 13.18
N TRP A 220 1.19 -2.60 13.04
CA TRP A 220 2.63 -2.77 13.30
C TRP A 220 3.51 -1.85 12.45
N TYR A 221 3.24 -1.74 11.14
CA TYR A 221 4.02 -0.86 10.24
C TYR A 221 3.91 0.62 10.66
N ILE A 222 2.73 1.02 11.14
CA ILE A 222 2.53 2.38 11.61
C ILE A 222 3.25 2.59 12.94
N GLU A 223 3.02 1.71 13.91
CA GLU A 223 3.56 1.78 15.27
C GLU A 223 5.08 1.75 15.33
N GLU A 224 5.71 0.87 14.56
CA GLU A 224 7.15 0.60 14.67
C GLU A 224 7.99 1.40 13.67
N ILE A 225 7.37 1.98 12.63
CA ILE A 225 8.12 2.57 11.52
C ILE A 225 7.62 3.97 11.17
N LEU A 226 6.34 4.13 10.82
CA LEU A 226 5.83 5.44 10.40
C LEU A 226 5.76 6.43 11.57
N TRP A 227 5.45 5.97 12.78
CA TRP A 227 5.32 6.82 13.98
C TRP A 227 6.55 7.72 14.18
N ASP A 228 7.75 7.13 14.19
CA ASP A 228 8.99 7.87 14.42
C ASP A 228 9.43 8.69 13.18
N LEU A 229 8.90 8.37 12.00
CA LEU A 229 9.27 8.99 10.74
C LEU A 229 8.49 10.27 10.44
N LEU A 230 7.21 10.33 10.83
CA LEU A 230 6.34 11.48 10.56
C LEU A 230 6.94 12.82 11.02
N PRO A 231 7.55 12.93 12.22
CA PRO A 231 8.22 14.16 12.67
C PRO A 231 9.37 14.65 11.79
N ASP A 232 10.01 13.75 11.04
CA ASP A 232 11.18 14.11 10.23
C ASP A 232 10.77 14.83 8.93
N LEU A 233 9.56 14.59 8.42
CA LEU A 233 9.12 15.13 7.13
C LEU A 233 9.16 16.66 7.08
N PRO A 234 8.60 17.42 8.03
CA PRO A 234 8.67 18.89 8.00
C PRO A 234 10.12 19.39 8.02
N THR A 235 11.00 18.71 8.77
CA THR A 235 12.43 19.05 8.85
C THR A 235 13.14 18.81 7.51
N VAL A 236 12.88 17.67 6.87
CA VAL A 236 13.46 17.32 5.55
C VAL A 236 12.99 18.32 4.48
N ILE A 237 11.69 18.65 4.47
CA ILE A 237 11.13 19.62 3.52
C ILE A 237 11.70 21.02 3.76
N GLY A 238 11.79 21.45 5.02
CA GLY A 238 12.37 22.76 5.37
C GLY A 238 13.81 22.91 4.90
N ARG A 239 14.67 21.91 5.16
CA ARG A 239 16.06 21.89 4.70
C ARG A 239 16.17 21.88 3.17
N ALA A 240 15.35 21.07 2.51
CA ALA A 240 15.32 21.00 1.05
C ALA A 240 14.89 22.33 0.40
N PHE A 241 13.94 23.03 1.02
CA PHE A 241 13.51 24.36 0.58
C PHE A 241 14.64 25.39 0.74
N GLU A 242 15.27 25.43 1.92
CA GLU A 242 16.37 26.36 2.21
C GLU A 242 17.58 26.11 1.30
N ALA A 243 17.97 24.85 1.08
CA ALA A 243 19.05 24.50 0.15
C ALA A 243 18.79 24.97 -1.29
N ALA A 244 17.53 24.94 -1.73
CA ALA A 244 17.16 25.37 -3.07
C ALA A 244 17.01 26.90 -3.17
N TYR A 245 16.30 27.55 -2.25
CA TYR A 245 15.89 28.96 -2.36
C TYR A 245 16.80 29.94 -1.59
N GLY A 246 17.59 29.48 -0.63
CA GLY A 246 18.51 30.31 0.16
C GLY A 246 17.84 31.05 1.32
N GLU A 247 16.60 30.68 1.66
CA GLU A 247 15.81 31.27 2.75
C GLU A 247 15.01 30.17 3.47
N PRO A 248 14.70 30.34 4.77
CA PRO A 248 13.98 29.33 5.55
C PRO A 248 12.54 29.19 5.05
N LEU A 249 11.94 27.99 5.22
CA LEU A 249 10.56 27.70 4.78
C LEU A 249 9.50 28.50 5.56
N ASP A 250 9.74 28.78 6.85
CA ASP A 250 8.85 29.52 7.75
C ASP A 250 7.36 29.19 7.59
N ALA A 251 7.05 27.89 7.52
CA ALA A 251 5.70 27.38 7.44
C ALA A 251 5.60 26.08 8.23
N GLU A 252 4.55 25.96 9.05
CA GLU A 252 4.17 24.70 9.65
C GLU A 252 3.47 23.84 8.59
N ILE A 253 3.99 22.64 8.36
CA ILE A 253 3.51 21.74 7.32
C ILE A 253 3.30 20.35 7.91
N ALA A 254 2.19 19.71 7.53
CA ALA A 254 1.88 18.33 7.87
C ALA A 254 1.25 17.68 6.63
N PRO A 255 2.06 17.42 5.58
CA PRO A 255 1.51 17.11 4.26
C PRO A 255 1.02 15.66 4.11
N LEU A 256 1.07 14.85 5.17
CA LEU A 256 0.84 13.41 5.12
C LEU A 256 -0.24 12.99 6.12
N ARG A 257 -1.21 12.21 5.63
CA ARG A 257 -2.23 11.51 6.43
C ARG A 257 -2.14 10.01 6.18
N ILE A 258 -2.37 9.21 7.23
CA ILE A 258 -2.38 7.75 7.14
C ILE A 258 -3.78 7.23 7.45
N HIS A 259 -4.36 6.54 6.47
CA HIS A 259 -5.68 5.94 6.53
C HIS A 259 -5.57 4.40 6.43
N SER A 260 -6.62 3.67 6.78
CA SER A 260 -6.67 2.21 6.66
C SER A 260 -8.05 1.70 6.28
N TRP A 261 -8.10 0.70 5.39
CA TRP A 261 -9.32 -0.07 5.07
C TRP A 261 -9.48 -1.30 5.95
N VAL A 262 -8.45 -1.68 6.70
CA VAL A 262 -8.42 -2.95 7.43
C VAL A 262 -9.31 -2.86 8.65
N GLY A 263 -10.39 -3.66 8.64
CA GLY A 263 -11.46 -3.61 9.65
C GLY A 263 -12.71 -2.84 9.20
N ALA A 264 -12.65 -2.08 8.10
CA ALA A 264 -13.76 -1.21 7.67
C ALA A 264 -14.20 -1.43 6.20
N ASP A 265 -13.44 -2.16 5.40
CA ASP A 265 -13.83 -2.51 4.03
C ASP A 265 -14.72 -3.77 3.99
N MET A 266 -16.00 -3.50 3.80
CA MET A 266 -17.13 -4.43 3.82
C MET A 266 -17.44 -5.02 2.43
N ASP A 267 -16.87 -4.46 1.36
CA ASP A 267 -17.16 -4.81 -0.03
C ASP A 267 -16.78 -6.27 -0.36
N GLY A 268 -17.84 -7.08 -0.36
CA GLY A 268 -17.83 -8.53 -0.46
C GLY A 268 -16.90 -9.23 0.54
N ASN A 269 -16.68 -8.64 1.71
CA ASN A 269 -16.08 -9.35 2.84
C ASN A 269 -17.16 -9.62 3.90
N PRO A 270 -17.83 -10.78 3.92
CA PRO A 270 -18.89 -11.05 4.88
C PRO A 270 -18.40 -11.08 6.34
N LEU A 271 -17.09 -11.22 6.57
CA LEU A 271 -16.50 -11.22 7.91
C LEU A 271 -16.35 -9.81 8.50
N VAL A 272 -16.43 -8.75 7.69
CA VAL A 272 -16.42 -7.37 8.19
C VAL A 272 -17.86 -6.96 8.47
N VAL A 273 -18.30 -7.26 9.68
CA VAL A 273 -19.62 -6.87 10.22
C VAL A 273 -19.50 -5.60 11.07
N PRO A 274 -20.60 -4.90 11.40
CA PRO A 274 -20.56 -3.69 12.22
C PRO A 274 -19.78 -3.83 13.53
N ALA A 275 -19.88 -4.99 14.21
CA ALA A 275 -19.12 -5.26 15.44
C ALA A 275 -17.59 -5.35 15.20
N VAL A 276 -17.16 -5.86 14.04
CA VAL A 276 -15.73 -5.92 13.67
C VAL A 276 -15.20 -4.53 13.33
N LEU A 277 -16.01 -3.71 12.65
CA LEU A 277 -15.70 -2.31 12.38
C LEU A 277 -15.57 -1.51 13.69
N GLU A 278 -16.50 -1.69 14.63
CA GLU A 278 -16.46 -1.08 15.96
C GLU A 278 -15.19 -1.49 16.73
N ASP A 279 -14.85 -2.79 16.75
CA ASP A 279 -13.61 -3.25 17.40
C ASP A 279 -12.34 -2.69 16.73
N ALA A 280 -12.34 -2.56 15.40
CA ALA A 280 -11.22 -1.98 14.66
C ALA A 280 -11.04 -0.49 14.98
N LEU A 281 -12.13 0.30 15.00
CA LEU A 281 -12.11 1.71 15.39
C LEU A 281 -11.46 1.88 16.77
N PHE A 282 -11.89 1.10 17.76
CA PHE A 282 -11.28 1.12 19.08
C PHE A 282 -9.82 0.62 19.08
N ALA A 283 -9.49 -0.41 18.29
CA ALA A 283 -8.14 -0.97 18.23
C ALA A 283 -7.12 0.06 17.76
N TYR A 284 -7.42 0.79 16.67
CA TYR A 284 -6.55 1.84 16.14
C TYR A 284 -6.45 3.02 17.10
N ARG A 285 -7.57 3.42 17.72
CA ARG A 285 -7.62 4.53 18.68
C ARG A 285 -6.83 4.25 19.96
N ILE A 286 -7.07 3.10 20.62
CA ILE A 286 -6.38 2.73 21.87
C ILE A 286 -4.87 2.65 21.65
N ARG A 287 -4.42 2.09 20.53
CA ARG A 287 -2.99 2.00 20.21
C ARG A 287 -2.36 3.37 20.00
N GLY A 288 -3.04 4.27 19.28
CA GLY A 288 -2.60 5.65 19.10
C GLY A 288 -2.52 6.41 20.42
N LEU A 289 -3.56 6.33 21.24
CA LEU A 289 -3.60 6.95 22.58
C LEU A 289 -2.50 6.41 23.50
N ARG A 290 -2.23 5.10 23.52
CA ARG A 290 -1.11 4.52 24.30
C ARG A 290 0.25 5.10 23.87
N ARG A 291 0.46 5.34 22.57
CA ARG A 291 1.68 5.96 22.05
C ARG A 291 1.75 7.44 22.43
N LEU A 292 0.65 8.18 22.31
CA LEU A 292 0.56 9.59 22.71
C LEU A 292 0.82 9.80 24.21
N VAL A 293 0.21 8.98 25.07
CA VAL A 293 0.45 9.02 26.53
C VAL A 293 1.93 8.83 26.83
N ARG A 294 2.57 7.82 26.22
CA ARG A 294 4.02 7.59 26.39
C ARG A 294 4.84 8.78 25.89
N ALA A 295 4.52 9.31 24.70
CA ALA A 295 5.27 10.41 24.10
C ALA A 295 5.15 11.72 24.92
N VAL A 296 3.97 12.03 25.45
CA VAL A 296 3.76 13.18 26.34
C VAL A 296 4.53 13.00 27.66
N ARG A 297 4.52 11.80 28.23
CA ARG A 297 5.30 11.48 29.44
C ARG A 297 6.80 11.63 29.20
N ASP A 298 7.32 11.09 28.10
CA ASP A 298 8.73 11.19 27.74
C ASP A 298 9.12 12.67 27.50
N LEU A 299 8.24 13.46 26.88
CA LEU A 299 8.42 14.90 26.71
C LEU A 299 8.43 15.63 28.06
N GLY A 300 7.51 15.30 28.97
CA GLY A 300 7.43 15.88 30.32
C GLY A 300 8.67 15.58 31.15
N GLY A 301 9.21 14.37 31.06
CA GLY A 301 10.49 13.99 31.67
C GLY A 301 11.67 14.78 31.11
N ALA A 302 11.63 15.10 29.81
CA ALA A 302 12.69 15.82 29.11
C ALA A 302 12.67 17.35 29.30
N LEU A 303 11.51 17.95 29.62
CA LEU A 303 11.38 19.40 29.88
C LEU A 303 11.50 19.68 31.38
N SER A 304 12.54 20.42 31.77
CA SER A 304 12.87 20.75 33.17
C SER A 304 13.14 22.25 33.38
N GLN A 305 12.76 23.09 32.41
CA GLN A 305 13.06 24.52 32.46
C GLN A 305 12.35 25.17 33.65
N SER A 306 13.13 25.81 34.52
CA SER A 306 12.64 26.49 35.72
C SER A 306 12.35 27.96 35.47
N VAL A 307 11.28 28.48 36.07
CA VAL A 307 10.94 29.91 36.09
C VAL A 307 12.05 30.79 36.71
N ARG A 308 12.97 30.19 37.47
CA ARG A 308 14.15 30.88 38.04
C ARG A 308 15.19 31.28 36.98
N HIS A 309 15.20 30.57 35.84
CA HIS A 309 16.20 30.75 34.78
C HIS A 309 15.60 31.17 33.45
N VAL A 310 14.30 30.92 33.25
CA VAL A 310 13.58 31.20 32.01
C VAL A 310 12.27 31.88 32.35
N THR A 311 11.89 32.91 31.59
CA THR A 311 10.60 33.58 31.75
C THR A 311 9.55 32.91 30.84
N PRO A 312 8.59 32.14 31.39
CA PRO A 312 7.49 31.61 30.59
C PRO A 312 6.57 32.75 30.12
N PRO A 313 5.98 32.65 28.92
CA PRO A 313 5.03 33.66 28.48
C PRO A 313 3.73 33.60 29.31
N PRO A 314 3.05 34.75 29.54
CA PRO A 314 1.85 34.80 30.39
C PRO A 314 0.72 33.86 29.96
N TRP A 315 0.53 33.68 28.66
CA TRP A 315 -0.53 32.81 28.11
C TRP A 315 -0.29 31.32 28.39
N LEU A 316 0.95 30.88 28.60
CA LEU A 316 1.23 29.51 29.07
C LEU A 316 0.75 29.34 30.52
N LEU A 317 1.03 30.33 31.37
CA LEU A 317 0.63 30.31 32.78
C LEU A 317 -0.90 30.34 32.91
N ALA A 318 -1.57 31.19 32.14
CA ALA A 318 -3.03 31.25 32.07
C ALA A 318 -3.62 29.89 31.66
N SER A 319 -3.06 29.23 30.65
CA SER A 319 -3.52 27.89 30.23
C SER A 319 -3.32 26.83 31.33
N ILE A 320 -2.26 26.92 32.12
CA ILE A 320 -2.02 26.03 33.27
C ILE A 320 -3.02 26.30 34.40
N GLU A 321 -3.38 27.56 34.64
CA GLU A 321 -4.38 27.95 35.64
C GLU A 321 -5.77 27.47 35.24
N GLU A 322 -6.15 27.60 33.96
CA GLU A 322 -7.38 27.04 33.40
C GLU A 322 -7.45 25.52 33.60
N ASP A 323 -6.38 24.80 33.26
CA ASP A 323 -6.29 23.35 33.48
C ASP A 323 -6.39 22.98 34.96
N ALA A 324 -5.73 23.74 35.84
CA ALA A 324 -5.74 23.50 37.28
C ALA A 324 -7.13 23.74 37.89
N ALA A 325 -7.87 24.74 37.40
CA ALA A 325 -9.24 25.00 37.79
C ALA A 325 -10.20 23.91 37.29
N ALA A 326 -9.99 23.40 36.07
CA ALA A 326 -10.79 22.33 35.49
C ALA A 326 -10.49 20.94 36.10
N MET A 327 -9.26 20.72 36.58
CA MET A 327 -8.78 19.43 37.09
C MET A 327 -8.04 19.61 38.44
N PRO A 328 -8.76 19.98 39.52
CA PRO A 328 -8.15 20.28 40.82
C PRO A 328 -7.43 19.09 41.45
N GLU A 329 -7.92 17.87 41.21
CA GLU A 329 -7.29 16.64 41.72
C GLU A 329 -5.93 16.37 41.06
N VAL A 330 -5.83 16.58 39.74
CA VAL A 330 -4.55 16.51 38.99
C VAL A 330 -3.59 17.59 39.51
N ALA A 331 -4.09 18.81 39.72
CA ALA A 331 -3.31 19.92 40.26
C ALA A 331 -2.76 19.60 41.67
N ALA A 332 -3.56 19.01 42.54
CA ALA A 332 -3.14 18.57 43.87
C ALA A 332 -2.11 17.44 43.82
N HIS A 333 -2.29 16.47 42.92
CA HIS A 333 -1.39 15.32 42.81
C HIS A 333 0.01 15.68 42.28
N PHE A 334 0.08 16.51 41.22
CA PHE A 334 1.35 16.83 40.54
C PHE A 334 1.94 18.20 40.89
N GLY A 335 1.14 19.10 41.47
CA GLY A 335 1.54 20.48 41.81
C GLY A 335 2.83 20.56 42.62
N PRO A 336 2.96 19.85 43.77
CA PRO A 336 4.16 19.92 44.61
C PRO A 336 5.45 19.47 43.92
N ARG A 337 5.37 18.60 42.91
CA ARG A 337 6.53 18.01 42.22
C ARG A 337 6.99 18.80 41.00
N THR A 338 6.18 19.75 40.52
CA THR A 338 6.43 20.53 39.31
C THR A 338 6.39 22.03 39.55
N GLU A 339 6.51 22.43 40.82
CA GLU A 339 6.52 23.82 41.22
C GLU A 339 7.70 24.55 40.55
N GLY A 340 7.39 25.64 39.85
CA GLY A 340 8.37 26.40 39.08
C GLY A 340 8.81 25.77 37.76
N GLU A 341 8.22 24.67 37.30
CA GLU A 341 8.50 24.02 36.00
C GLU A 341 7.24 24.02 35.10
N PRO A 342 6.91 25.15 34.45
CA PRO A 342 5.59 25.36 33.83
C PRO A 342 5.31 24.41 32.66
N TRP A 343 6.30 24.11 31.81
CA TRP A 343 6.11 23.17 30.70
C TRP A 343 5.85 21.74 31.16
N ARG A 344 6.60 21.27 32.16
CA ARG A 344 6.37 19.94 32.76
C ARG A 344 4.99 19.88 33.39
N ARG A 345 4.59 20.94 34.11
CA ARG A 345 3.27 21.06 34.72
C ARG A 345 2.14 21.00 33.69
N LYS A 346 2.22 21.77 32.58
CA LYS A 346 1.24 21.69 31.47
C LYS A 346 1.19 20.27 30.88
N LEU A 347 2.34 19.62 30.68
CA LEU A 347 2.39 18.26 30.13
C LEU A 347 1.77 17.22 31.05
N HIS A 348 1.81 17.37 32.37
CA HIS A 348 1.08 16.48 33.28
C HIS A 348 -0.44 16.60 33.15
N PHE A 349 -0.98 17.82 32.94
CA PHE A 349 -2.40 17.98 32.63
C PHE A 349 -2.74 17.31 31.28
N ILE A 350 -1.92 17.53 30.25
CA ILE A 350 -2.09 16.88 28.94
C ILE A 350 -2.05 15.34 29.09
N GLU A 351 -1.11 14.80 29.86
CA GLU A 351 -0.98 13.36 30.14
C GLU A 351 -2.22 12.81 30.86
N ALA A 352 -2.72 13.53 31.87
CA ALA A 352 -3.90 13.11 32.62
C ALA A 352 -5.16 13.09 31.73
N ARG A 353 -5.37 14.13 30.93
CA ARG A 353 -6.47 14.18 29.94
C ARG A 353 -6.37 13.05 28.92
N LEU A 354 -5.17 12.78 28.37
CA LEU A 354 -4.94 11.68 27.43
C LEU A 354 -5.19 10.30 28.07
N THR A 355 -4.80 10.13 29.34
CA THR A 355 -5.01 8.89 30.09
C THR A 355 -6.50 8.65 30.31
N ALA A 356 -7.26 9.67 30.70
CA ALA A 356 -8.73 9.59 30.79
C ALA A 356 -9.37 9.25 29.43
N THR A 357 -8.88 9.85 28.33
CA THR A 357 -9.35 9.49 26.97
C THR A 357 -9.04 8.04 26.61
N LEU A 358 -7.87 7.51 27.00
CA LEU A 358 -7.47 6.12 26.78
C LEU A 358 -8.36 5.15 27.58
N GLU A 359 -8.57 5.41 28.86
CA GLU A 359 -9.40 4.59 29.74
C GLU A 359 -10.85 4.54 29.23
N HIS A 360 -11.39 5.68 28.81
CA HIS A 360 -12.72 5.75 28.19
C HIS A 360 -12.81 4.88 26.92
N ALA A 361 -11.80 4.94 26.05
CA ALA A 361 -11.75 4.12 24.84
C ALA A 361 -11.58 2.62 25.13
N GLU A 362 -10.78 2.25 26.14
CA GLU A 362 -10.60 0.87 26.57
C GLU A 362 -11.89 0.28 27.16
N HIS A 363 -12.60 1.08 27.97
CA HIS A 363 -13.90 0.72 28.51
C HIS A 363 -14.95 0.51 27.39
N GLY A 364 -15.09 1.47 26.48
CA GLY A 364 -16.03 1.37 25.36
C GLY A 364 -15.76 0.14 24.48
N ARG A 365 -14.48 -0.20 24.25
CA ARG A 365 -14.12 -1.43 23.53
C ARG A 365 -14.53 -2.71 24.28
N ALA A 366 -14.33 -2.74 25.60
CA ALA A 366 -14.69 -3.90 26.42
C ALA A 366 -16.21 -4.14 26.37
N GLU A 367 -17.02 -3.08 26.47
CA GLU A 367 -18.47 -3.15 26.32
C GLU A 367 -18.90 -3.60 24.92
N ALA A 368 -18.27 -3.06 23.86
CA ALA A 368 -18.57 -3.46 22.48
C ALA A 368 -18.32 -4.96 22.24
N ARG A 369 -17.24 -5.50 22.81
CA ARG A 369 -16.91 -6.92 22.77
C ARG A 369 -17.91 -7.78 23.55
N ALA A 370 -18.28 -7.33 24.75
CA ALA A 370 -19.31 -8.01 25.55
C ALA A 370 -20.65 -8.08 24.81
N ARG A 371 -21.10 -6.98 24.18
CA ARG A 371 -22.34 -6.95 23.37
C ARG A 371 -22.31 -7.90 22.17
N SER A 372 -21.14 -8.13 21.58
CA SER A 372 -20.98 -8.94 20.36
C SER A 372 -20.64 -10.40 20.62
N GLY A 373 -20.57 -10.85 21.88
CA GLY A 373 -20.19 -12.21 22.23
C GLY A 373 -18.73 -12.56 21.91
N GLN A 374 -17.93 -11.57 21.49
CA GLN A 374 -16.48 -11.69 21.39
C GLN A 374 -15.97 -11.55 22.83
N GLY A 375 -15.68 -12.67 23.50
CA GLY A 375 -15.25 -12.66 24.91
C GLY A 375 -14.13 -11.64 25.23
N PRO A 376 -13.89 -11.33 26.53
CA PRO A 376 -12.92 -10.31 26.92
C PRO A 376 -11.56 -10.54 26.26
N ALA A 377 -10.90 -9.44 25.85
CA ALA A 377 -9.59 -9.52 25.22
C ALA A 377 -8.62 -10.32 26.11
N ARG A 378 -8.01 -11.38 25.57
CA ARG A 378 -6.79 -11.96 26.15
C ARG A 378 -5.61 -10.99 25.92
N GLU A 379 -5.64 -9.83 26.57
CA GLU A 379 -4.45 -9.01 26.82
C GLU A 379 -4.37 -8.87 28.34
N GLY A 380 -3.32 -9.45 28.92
CA GLY A 380 -3.18 -9.62 30.36
C GLY A 380 -3.11 -8.30 31.12
N ARG A 381 -4.24 -7.91 31.70
CA ARG A 381 -4.43 -7.28 33.01
C ARG A 381 -5.93 -7.40 33.27
N ALA A 382 -6.31 -8.05 34.38
CA ALA A 382 -7.68 -7.98 34.84
C ALA A 382 -8.02 -6.50 35.02
N PHE A 383 -8.99 -6.00 34.25
CA PHE A 383 -9.51 -4.66 34.44
C PHE A 383 -10.24 -4.66 35.79
N VAL A 384 -9.59 -4.07 36.79
CA VAL A 384 -10.27 -3.62 37.99
C VAL A 384 -11.06 -2.39 37.57
N ARG A 385 -12.36 -2.42 37.85
CA ARG A 385 -13.23 -1.24 37.81
C ARG A 385 -12.47 -0.12 38.54
N PRO A 386 -12.19 1.06 37.95
CA PRO A 386 -11.64 2.13 38.76
C PRO A 386 -12.71 2.44 39.81
N GLU A 387 -12.47 2.03 41.05
CA GLU A 387 -13.29 2.41 42.21
C GLU A 387 -13.13 3.91 42.50
N GLU A 388 -12.09 4.53 41.94
CA GLU A 388 -11.82 5.96 42.00
C GLU A 388 -12.31 6.68 40.72
N PRO A 389 -12.92 7.88 40.84
CA PRO A 389 -13.27 8.69 39.67
C PRO A 389 -12.02 9.01 38.84
N THR A 390 -12.19 9.09 37.52
CA THR A 390 -11.14 9.57 36.62
C THR A 390 -10.76 10.99 37.05
N LEU A 391 -9.52 11.19 37.49
CA LEU A 391 -9.04 12.47 38.05
C LEU A 391 -9.11 13.65 37.04
N ALA A 392 -9.36 13.38 35.75
CA ALA A 392 -9.18 14.33 34.64
C ALA A 392 -10.32 14.28 33.60
N VAL A 393 -10.48 15.39 32.88
CA VAL A 393 -11.46 15.53 31.79
C VAL A 393 -10.86 15.00 30.47
N PRO A 394 -11.45 13.98 29.83
CA PRO A 394 -10.93 13.44 28.58
C PRO A 394 -10.99 14.46 27.44
N TYR A 395 -10.06 14.38 26.50
CA TYR A 395 -10.19 15.07 25.22
C TYR A 395 -11.36 14.51 24.39
N ARG A 396 -12.11 15.41 23.75
CA ARG A 396 -13.23 15.04 22.84
C ARG A 396 -12.76 14.79 21.41
N GLU A 397 -11.84 15.63 20.93
CA GLU A 397 -11.34 15.61 19.56
C GLU A 397 -9.82 15.86 19.52
N PRO A 398 -9.10 15.34 18.51
CA PRO A 398 -7.65 15.54 18.40
C PRO A 398 -7.23 17.01 18.31
N ALA A 399 -8.10 17.89 17.81
CA ALA A 399 -7.83 19.32 17.70
C ALA A 399 -7.64 20.00 19.07
N GLU A 400 -8.27 19.48 20.14
CA GLU A 400 -8.01 19.98 21.51
C GLU A 400 -6.58 19.65 21.96
N LEU A 401 -6.12 18.42 21.72
CA LEU A 401 -4.74 18.01 22.01
C LEU A 401 -3.73 18.79 21.17
N GLU A 402 -4.05 19.03 19.89
CA GLU A 402 -3.23 19.85 19.01
C GLU A 402 -3.05 21.26 19.58
N ARG A 403 -4.13 21.91 20.02
CA ARG A 403 -4.08 23.24 20.66
C ARG A 403 -3.20 23.24 21.90
N ASP A 404 -3.37 22.26 22.78
CA ASP A 404 -2.57 22.15 24.01
C ASP A 404 -1.07 21.93 23.73
N LEU A 405 -0.73 21.11 22.73
CA LEU A 405 0.66 20.90 22.31
C LEU A 405 1.25 22.10 21.57
N ALA A 406 0.43 22.85 20.82
CA ALA A 406 0.86 24.10 20.18
C ALA A 406 1.23 25.14 21.25
N VAL A 407 0.42 25.27 22.31
CA VAL A 407 0.74 26.12 23.48
C VAL A 407 2.11 25.74 24.06
N VAL A 408 2.41 24.45 24.23
CA VAL A 408 3.73 23.99 24.70
C VAL A 408 4.84 24.35 23.71
N ALA A 409 4.67 24.06 22.42
CA ALA A 409 5.69 24.29 21.40
C ALA A 409 6.00 25.78 21.18
N ASP A 410 4.97 26.62 21.10
CA ASP A 410 5.10 28.05 20.85
C ASP A 410 5.65 28.78 22.08
N SER A 411 5.33 28.31 23.28
CA SER A 411 5.82 28.95 24.52
C SER A 411 7.29 28.68 24.72
N LEU A 412 7.77 27.49 24.34
CA LEU A 412 9.20 27.19 24.30
C LEU A 412 9.93 28.14 23.34
N ARG A 413 9.38 28.38 22.15
CA ARG A 413 9.97 29.34 21.20
C ARG A 413 10.01 30.75 21.78
N ALA A 414 8.88 31.23 22.31
CA ALA A 414 8.75 32.58 22.88
C ALA A 414 9.71 32.80 24.06
N ALA A 415 9.93 31.77 24.87
CA ALA A 415 10.86 31.80 26.00
C ALA A 415 12.34 31.55 25.62
N ARG A 416 12.67 31.53 24.33
CA ARG A 416 14.03 31.24 23.80
C ARG A 416 14.55 29.84 24.16
N CYS A 417 13.64 28.89 24.34
CA CYS A 417 13.91 27.47 24.63
C CYS A 417 13.89 26.57 23.38
N ALA A 418 14.16 27.13 22.20
CA ALA A 418 14.15 26.40 20.93
C ALA A 418 15.05 25.15 20.96
N SER A 419 16.27 25.30 21.49
CA SER A 419 17.25 24.21 21.60
C SER A 419 17.02 23.27 22.79
N SER A 420 16.09 23.60 23.70
CA SER A 420 15.88 22.85 24.95
C SER A 420 14.55 22.11 25.01
N GLY A 421 13.83 21.99 23.89
CA GLY A 421 12.57 21.23 23.89
C GLY A 421 11.68 21.41 22.67
N GLU A 422 11.74 22.56 22.01
CA GLU A 422 10.80 22.93 20.94
C GLU A 422 10.74 21.88 19.82
N ARG A 423 11.90 21.36 19.38
CA ARG A 423 11.96 20.30 18.35
C ARG A 423 11.14 19.07 18.75
N ARG A 424 11.22 18.64 20.02
CA ARG A 424 10.50 17.46 20.53
C ARG A 424 9.00 17.75 20.64
N ALA A 425 8.61 18.93 21.12
CA ALA A 425 7.21 19.34 21.17
C ALA A 425 6.59 19.44 19.77
N ARG A 426 7.29 20.05 18.80
CA ARG A 426 6.84 20.14 17.40
C ARG A 426 6.80 18.79 16.69
N ALA A 427 7.72 17.89 17.01
CA ALA A 427 7.67 16.51 16.53
C ALA A 427 6.36 15.81 16.95
N LEU A 428 6.01 15.90 18.24
CA LEU A 428 4.77 15.33 18.76
C LEU A 428 3.52 16.02 18.17
N LEU A 429 3.54 17.34 18.04
CA LEU A 429 2.47 18.10 17.38
C LEU A 429 2.26 17.64 15.93
N SER A 430 3.34 17.39 15.18
CA SER A 430 3.27 16.86 13.82
C SER A 430 2.66 15.46 13.76
N GLN A 431 2.92 14.60 14.76
CA GLN A 431 2.29 13.27 14.85
C GLN A 431 0.79 13.38 15.08
N VAL A 432 0.36 14.26 16.00
CA VAL A 432 -1.07 14.50 16.26
C VAL A 432 -1.78 15.05 15.03
N ARG A 433 -1.15 15.97 14.28
CA ARG A 433 -1.72 16.49 13.02
C ARG A 433 -1.86 15.40 11.95
N ALA A 434 -0.92 14.47 11.88
CA ALA A 434 -0.91 13.40 10.88
C ALA A 434 -1.85 12.23 11.22
N LEU A 435 -2.02 11.90 12.51
CA LEU A 435 -2.68 10.67 12.95
C LEU A 435 -3.90 10.88 13.87
N GLY A 436 -4.05 12.07 14.47
CA GLY A 436 -5.08 12.33 15.48
C GLY A 436 -4.87 11.51 16.75
N PHE A 437 -5.94 10.91 17.28
CA PHE A 437 -5.88 9.98 18.43
C PHE A 437 -5.56 8.54 18.05
N ALA A 438 -5.74 8.18 16.77
CA ALA A 438 -5.56 6.83 16.29
C ALA A 438 -4.17 6.67 15.66
N LEU A 439 -3.77 5.43 15.34
CA LEU A 439 -2.60 5.22 14.48
C LEU A 439 -2.90 5.54 13.01
N ALA A 440 -4.15 5.35 12.60
CA ALA A 440 -4.63 5.67 11.26
C ALA A 440 -6.13 5.96 11.36
N GLU A 441 -6.61 6.81 10.47
CA GLU A 441 -8.04 7.00 10.27
C GLU A 441 -8.62 5.81 9.49
N LEU A 442 -9.74 5.25 9.96
CA LEU A 442 -10.42 4.18 9.22
C LEU A 442 -11.30 4.75 8.12
N GLU A 443 -11.40 4.03 7.01
CA GLU A 443 -12.33 4.37 5.92
C GLU A 443 -13.25 3.19 5.66
N MET A 444 -14.55 3.45 5.69
CA MET A 444 -15.54 2.44 5.36
C MET A 444 -15.61 2.28 3.84
N ARG A 445 -15.70 1.04 3.37
CA ARG A 445 -16.02 0.75 1.97
C ARG A 445 -17.20 -0.21 1.91
N ALA A 446 -18.25 0.16 1.18
CA ALA A 446 -19.45 -0.66 1.04
C ALA A 446 -19.97 -0.63 -0.41
N PRO A 447 -20.70 -1.67 -0.86
CA PRO A 447 -21.38 -1.66 -2.15
C PRO A 447 -22.47 -0.58 -2.22
N ALA A 448 -22.59 0.08 -3.38
CA ALA A 448 -23.68 1.00 -3.67
C ALA A 448 -25.07 0.34 -3.56
N GLU A 449 -25.18 -0.96 -3.89
CA GLU A 449 -26.43 -1.73 -3.74
C GLU A 449 -26.92 -1.79 -2.28
N ASP A 450 -26.01 -1.98 -1.32
CA ASP A 450 -26.34 -2.05 0.10
C ASP A 450 -26.83 -0.68 0.62
N ALA A 451 -26.20 0.42 0.17
CA ALA A 451 -26.61 1.77 0.52
C ALA A 451 -27.99 2.14 -0.05
N ARG A 452 -28.30 1.72 -1.28
CA ARG A 452 -29.64 1.87 -1.87
C ARG A 452 -30.69 1.06 -1.10
N ALA A 453 -30.36 -0.16 -0.70
CA ALA A 453 -31.28 -0.98 0.11
C ALA A 453 -31.57 -0.33 1.47
N ALA A 454 -30.57 0.30 2.10
CA ALA A 454 -30.75 1.06 3.34
C ALA A 454 -31.66 2.29 3.12
N ALA A 455 -31.39 3.08 2.09
CA ALA A 455 -32.22 4.26 1.76
C ALA A 455 -33.67 3.88 1.42
N ALA A 456 -33.89 2.79 0.68
CA ALA A 456 -35.22 2.29 0.36
C ALA A 456 -35.98 1.85 1.63
N SER A 457 -35.30 1.15 2.54
CA SER A 457 -35.89 0.74 3.83
C SER A 457 -36.32 1.96 4.66
N LEU A 458 -35.48 3.00 4.69
CA LEU A 458 -35.78 4.26 5.38
C LEU A 458 -36.97 5.00 4.75
N ALA A 459 -37.07 5.01 3.41
CA ALA A 459 -38.18 5.62 2.69
C ALA A 459 -39.53 4.92 2.98
N GLU A 460 -39.49 3.63 3.29
CA GLU A 460 -40.65 2.85 3.74
C GLU A 460 -40.98 3.03 5.25
N GLY A 461 -40.27 3.92 5.95
CA GLY A 461 -40.45 4.18 7.38
C GLY A 461 -39.79 3.15 8.30
N ARG A 462 -38.96 2.25 7.76
CA ARG A 462 -38.24 1.23 8.54
C ARG A 462 -36.95 1.83 9.10
N VAL A 463 -37.05 2.42 10.30
CA VAL A 463 -35.92 3.10 10.97
C VAL A 463 -35.12 2.17 11.88
N GLU A 464 -35.72 1.05 12.29
CA GLU A 464 -35.05 0.06 13.13
C GLU A 464 -34.27 -0.95 12.27
N PRO A 465 -32.97 -1.20 12.55
CA PRO A 465 -32.16 -2.14 11.76
C PRO A 465 -32.76 -3.55 11.63
N ALA A 466 -33.54 -3.99 12.63
CA ALA A 466 -34.23 -5.28 12.62
C ALA A 466 -35.32 -5.41 11.53
N GLN A 467 -35.83 -4.29 11.01
CA GLN A 467 -36.87 -4.25 9.97
C GLN A 467 -36.29 -4.18 8.55
N MET A 468 -34.98 -3.95 8.43
CA MET A 468 -34.26 -3.81 7.17
C MET A 468 -33.83 -5.16 6.61
N THR A 469 -33.55 -5.23 5.30
CA THR A 469 -32.90 -6.40 4.70
C THR A 469 -31.49 -6.60 5.29
N PRO A 470 -30.90 -7.81 5.24
CA PRO A 470 -29.56 -8.06 5.75
C PRO A 470 -28.50 -7.10 5.20
N GLU A 471 -28.56 -6.78 3.91
CA GLU A 471 -27.64 -5.86 3.22
C GLU A 471 -27.81 -4.43 3.73
N ALA A 472 -29.05 -3.94 3.78
CA ALA A 472 -29.40 -2.61 4.29
C ALA A 472 -29.00 -2.44 5.76
N ARG A 473 -29.38 -3.41 6.60
CA ARG A 473 -29.06 -3.46 8.03
C ARG A 473 -27.56 -3.37 8.27
N ARG A 474 -26.78 -4.12 7.49
CA ARG A 474 -25.33 -4.21 7.65
C ARG A 474 -24.65 -2.85 7.44
N VAL A 475 -25.02 -2.10 6.39
CA VAL A 475 -24.47 -0.75 6.14
C VAL A 475 -25.01 0.26 7.14
N PHE A 476 -26.31 0.23 7.44
CA PHE A 476 -26.92 1.19 8.35
C PHE A 476 -26.38 1.07 9.79
N GLU A 477 -26.27 -0.15 10.33
CA GLU A 477 -25.64 -0.38 11.64
C GLU A 477 -24.17 0.07 11.65
N ALA A 478 -23.42 -0.19 10.58
CA ALA A 478 -22.03 0.27 10.47
C ALA A 478 -21.92 1.81 10.55
N LEU A 479 -22.82 2.54 9.86
CA LEU A 479 -22.90 4.00 9.94
C LEU A 479 -23.25 4.48 11.35
N GLN A 480 -24.15 3.78 12.07
CA GLN A 480 -24.45 4.07 13.48
C GLN A 480 -23.22 3.86 14.39
N ARG A 481 -22.41 2.82 14.14
CA ARG A 481 -21.15 2.60 14.88
C ARG A 481 -20.14 3.70 14.61
N ILE A 482 -20.03 4.17 13.38
CA ILE A 482 -19.19 5.32 13.03
C ILE A 482 -19.71 6.58 13.73
N ALA A 483 -21.02 6.82 13.75
CA ALA A 483 -21.61 7.97 14.44
C ALA A 483 -21.28 7.96 15.94
N ALA A 484 -21.35 6.79 16.59
CA ALA A 484 -20.94 6.63 17.97
C ALA A 484 -19.45 6.93 18.17
N ALA A 485 -18.57 6.35 17.35
CA ALA A 485 -17.13 6.59 17.45
C ALA A 485 -16.75 8.07 17.22
N GLN A 486 -17.43 8.76 16.31
CA GLN A 486 -17.19 10.18 16.05
C GLN A 486 -17.61 11.08 17.22
N ARG A 487 -18.62 10.71 18.02
CA ARG A 487 -19.00 11.47 19.23
C ARG A 487 -17.86 11.50 20.25
N ASP A 488 -17.18 10.38 20.40
CA ASP A 488 -16.19 10.21 21.46
C ASP A 488 -14.76 10.48 20.97
N GLY A 489 -14.50 10.50 19.66
CA GLY A 489 -13.15 10.58 19.08
C GLY A 489 -12.99 11.55 17.90
N GLY A 490 -14.03 12.34 17.61
CA GLY A 490 -14.07 13.27 16.47
C GLY A 490 -14.22 12.57 15.11
N GLU A 491 -14.41 13.37 14.06
CA GLU A 491 -14.62 12.89 12.69
C GLU A 491 -13.47 12.02 12.15
N SER A 492 -12.25 12.26 12.62
CA SER A 492 -11.04 11.48 12.25
C SER A 492 -11.08 10.01 12.66
N SER A 493 -12.11 9.59 13.41
CA SER A 493 -12.36 8.15 13.66
C SER A 493 -12.66 7.42 12.35
N CYS A 494 -13.52 8.03 11.50
CA CYS A 494 -13.82 7.59 10.15
C CYS A 494 -14.63 8.69 9.45
N ARG A 495 -14.02 9.40 8.48
CA ARG A 495 -14.69 10.46 7.72
C ARG A 495 -15.07 10.04 6.29
N THR A 496 -14.69 8.85 5.84
CA THR A 496 -14.85 8.45 4.44
C THR A 496 -15.71 7.20 4.31
N LEU A 497 -16.74 7.26 3.46
CA LEU A 497 -17.47 6.11 2.92
C LEU A 497 -17.19 5.98 1.42
N VAL A 498 -16.41 4.97 1.04
CA VAL A 498 -16.20 4.61 -0.36
C VAL A 498 -17.33 3.70 -0.84
N LEU A 499 -18.00 4.08 -1.93
CA LEU A 499 -19.09 3.31 -2.53
C LEU A 499 -18.61 2.52 -3.75
N SER A 500 -18.39 1.21 -3.59
CA SER A 500 -18.05 0.34 -4.71
C SER A 500 -19.23 0.14 -5.67
N MET A 501 -18.93 -0.14 -6.94
CA MET A 501 -19.91 -0.35 -8.00
C MET A 501 -20.90 0.81 -8.17
N THR A 502 -20.40 2.07 -8.08
CA THR A 502 -21.23 3.26 -8.32
C THR A 502 -21.55 3.40 -9.81
N HIS A 503 -22.83 3.52 -10.15
CA HIS A 503 -23.32 3.65 -11.52
C HIS A 503 -24.20 4.89 -11.75
N SER A 504 -24.72 5.52 -10.69
CA SER A 504 -25.48 6.77 -10.79
C SER A 504 -25.24 7.71 -9.61
N GLU A 505 -25.70 8.94 -9.76
CA GLU A 505 -25.80 9.95 -8.70
C GLU A 505 -26.72 9.50 -7.55
N ASP A 506 -27.77 8.73 -7.84
CA ASP A 506 -28.69 8.20 -6.84
C ASP A 506 -28.01 7.26 -5.84
N ASP A 507 -26.97 6.52 -6.27
CA ASP A 507 -26.18 5.66 -5.38
C ASP A 507 -25.52 6.49 -4.26
N VAL A 508 -24.97 7.65 -4.61
CA VAL A 508 -24.30 8.57 -3.68
C VAL A 508 -25.33 9.26 -2.78
N LEU A 509 -26.46 9.71 -3.35
CA LEU A 509 -27.55 10.32 -2.60
C LEU A 509 -28.18 9.36 -1.59
N ALA A 510 -28.37 8.09 -1.97
CA ALA A 510 -28.88 7.04 -1.08
C ALA A 510 -27.97 6.80 0.12
N ALA A 511 -26.65 6.75 -0.11
CA ALA A 511 -25.68 6.63 0.96
C ALA A 511 -25.66 7.86 1.88
N LEU A 512 -25.77 9.07 1.32
CA LEU A 512 -25.85 10.31 2.09
C LEU A 512 -27.10 10.34 2.96
N ALA A 513 -28.26 9.95 2.43
CA ALA A 513 -29.51 9.84 3.17
C ALA A 513 -29.41 8.83 4.32
N SER A 514 -28.78 7.68 4.07
CA SER A 514 -28.54 6.64 5.07
C SER A 514 -27.57 7.13 6.17
N ALA A 515 -26.52 7.86 5.82
CA ALA A 515 -25.60 8.47 6.79
C ALA A 515 -26.31 9.52 7.67
N LYS A 516 -27.16 10.37 7.07
CA LYS A 516 -28.00 11.33 7.80
C LYS A 516 -28.90 10.62 8.81
N ALA A 517 -29.64 9.61 8.38
CA ALA A 517 -30.53 8.83 9.25
C ALA A 517 -29.78 8.05 10.35
N ALA A 518 -28.53 7.66 10.11
CA ALA A 518 -27.68 6.99 11.10
C ALA A 518 -27.08 7.95 12.15
N GLY A 519 -27.38 9.26 12.09
CA GLY A 519 -26.90 10.26 13.03
C GLY A 519 -25.54 10.87 12.68
N LEU A 520 -25.08 10.73 11.44
CA LEU A 520 -23.87 11.38 10.90
C LEU A 520 -24.17 12.74 10.28
N TRP A 521 -25.12 13.49 10.82
CA TRP A 521 -25.46 14.83 10.36
C TRP A 521 -24.96 15.87 11.34
N ASP A 522 -24.38 16.94 10.83
CA ASP A 522 -24.04 18.15 11.57
C ASP A 522 -25.04 19.24 11.19
N GLU A 523 -25.93 19.58 12.12
CA GLU A 523 -26.94 20.63 11.91
C GLU A 523 -26.31 22.01 11.73
N ALA A 524 -25.24 22.32 12.47
CA ALA A 524 -24.59 23.62 12.42
C ALA A 524 -23.88 23.86 11.08
N ARG A 525 -23.28 22.82 10.50
CA ARG A 525 -22.69 22.88 9.15
C ARG A 525 -23.67 22.53 8.03
N SER A 526 -24.88 22.08 8.37
CA SER A 526 -25.88 21.57 7.43
C SER A 526 -25.29 20.56 6.44
N CYS A 527 -24.47 19.63 6.94
CA CYS A 527 -23.77 18.65 6.13
C CYS A 527 -23.58 17.33 6.88
N ALA A 528 -23.40 16.22 6.16
CA ALA A 528 -22.99 14.98 6.81
C ALA A 528 -21.54 15.09 7.35
N ARG A 529 -21.25 14.40 8.45
CA ARG A 529 -19.91 14.25 9.04
C ARG A 529 -19.06 13.19 8.33
N ILE A 530 -19.51 12.71 7.18
CA ILE A 530 -18.83 11.71 6.36
C ILE A 530 -18.85 12.16 4.89
N ASP A 531 -17.74 11.94 4.20
CA ASP A 531 -17.57 12.13 2.75
C ASP A 531 -17.99 10.84 2.04
N VAL A 532 -18.98 10.94 1.16
CA VAL A 532 -19.39 9.83 0.30
C VAL A 532 -18.60 9.87 -1.01
N VAL A 533 -17.73 8.88 -1.20
CA VAL A 533 -16.76 8.80 -2.30
C VAL A 533 -17.21 7.76 -3.32
N PRO A 534 -17.71 8.18 -4.50
CA PRO A 534 -18.06 7.22 -5.55
C PRO A 534 -16.80 6.53 -6.10
N LEU A 535 -16.83 5.19 -6.19
CA LEU A 535 -15.80 4.41 -6.86
C LEU A 535 -16.27 3.99 -8.25
N PHE A 536 -15.62 4.54 -9.28
CA PHE A 536 -15.81 4.16 -10.68
C PHE A 536 -14.82 3.04 -11.05
N GLU A 537 -15.31 1.80 -11.16
CA GLU A 537 -14.47 0.60 -11.38
C GLU A 537 -14.76 -0.17 -12.68
N SER A 538 -15.94 0.01 -13.30
CA SER A 538 -16.24 -0.56 -14.63
C SER A 538 -15.94 0.43 -15.76
N LEU A 539 -15.75 -0.07 -16.99
CA LEU A 539 -15.54 0.82 -18.13
C LEU A 539 -16.74 1.76 -18.34
N ALA A 540 -17.96 1.24 -18.18
CA ALA A 540 -19.18 2.05 -18.29
C ALA A 540 -19.20 3.17 -17.24
N ALA A 541 -18.92 2.85 -15.98
CA ALA A 541 -18.89 3.84 -14.90
C ALA A 541 -17.78 4.90 -15.10
N LEU A 542 -16.60 4.50 -15.60
CA LEU A 542 -15.53 5.44 -15.94
C LEU A 542 -15.97 6.39 -17.07
N ASN A 543 -16.61 5.89 -18.12
CA ASN A 543 -17.10 6.73 -19.21
C ASN A 543 -18.23 7.68 -18.75
N ASP A 544 -19.11 7.21 -17.86
CA ASP A 544 -20.25 8.00 -17.35
C ASP A 544 -19.88 8.92 -16.17
N SER A 545 -18.68 8.78 -15.60
CA SER A 545 -18.23 9.52 -14.41
C SER A 545 -18.41 11.04 -14.52
N ALA A 546 -18.20 11.60 -15.71
CA ALA A 546 -18.40 13.02 -15.98
C ALA A 546 -19.87 13.45 -15.85
N ARG A 547 -20.81 12.63 -16.34
CA ARG A 547 -22.26 12.88 -16.22
C ARG A 547 -22.67 12.78 -14.75
N ILE A 548 -22.25 11.72 -14.06
CA ILE A 548 -22.58 11.46 -12.65
C ILE A 548 -22.08 12.61 -11.77
N LEU A 549 -20.82 13.04 -11.93
CA LEU A 549 -20.28 14.12 -11.11
C LEU A 549 -20.99 15.45 -11.37
N ARG A 550 -21.32 15.79 -12.62
CA ARG A 550 -22.11 17.00 -12.91
C ARG A 550 -23.49 16.95 -12.26
N ALA A 551 -24.17 15.81 -12.33
CA ALA A 551 -25.47 15.64 -11.70
C ALA A 551 -25.40 15.84 -10.17
N LEU A 552 -24.39 15.26 -9.51
CA LEU A 552 -24.15 15.45 -8.09
C LEU A 552 -23.88 16.92 -7.73
N LEU A 553 -22.99 17.59 -8.45
CA LEU A 553 -22.62 18.99 -8.17
C LEU A 553 -23.73 20.01 -8.49
N ALA A 554 -24.74 19.59 -9.26
CA ALA A 554 -25.96 20.35 -9.53
C ALA A 554 -27.11 20.02 -8.57
N HIS A 555 -27.01 18.93 -7.80
CA HIS A 555 -28.09 18.47 -6.93
C HIS A 555 -28.28 19.41 -5.71
N PRO A 556 -29.52 19.84 -5.39
CA PRO A 556 -29.78 20.87 -4.38
C PRO A 556 -29.37 20.47 -2.95
N GLU A 557 -29.39 19.19 -2.62
CA GLU A 557 -28.95 18.71 -1.29
C GLU A 557 -27.44 18.37 -1.24
N TYR A 558 -26.86 17.97 -2.37
CA TYR A 558 -25.47 17.50 -2.38
C TYR A 558 -24.49 18.67 -2.50
N ARG A 559 -24.82 19.69 -3.31
CA ARG A 559 -23.97 20.86 -3.52
C ARG A 559 -23.65 21.60 -2.20
N PRO A 560 -24.63 21.94 -1.33
CA PRO A 560 -24.31 22.56 -0.04
C PRO A 560 -23.48 21.65 0.85
N HIS A 561 -23.78 20.34 0.87
CA HIS A 561 -23.02 19.36 1.64
C HIS A 561 -21.54 19.34 1.23
N VAL A 562 -21.23 19.18 -0.06
CA VAL A 562 -19.82 19.11 -0.51
C VAL A 562 -19.08 20.43 -0.36
N LEU A 563 -19.77 21.59 -0.48
CA LEU A 563 -19.19 22.90 -0.18
C LEU A 563 -18.82 23.03 1.30
N ALA A 564 -19.68 22.57 2.21
CA ALA A 564 -19.39 22.55 3.64
C ALA A 564 -18.24 21.60 4.01
N ARG A 565 -18.06 20.50 3.26
CA ARG A 565 -16.90 19.59 3.39
C ARG A 565 -15.63 20.16 2.77
N GLY A 566 -15.75 21.03 1.76
CA GLY A 566 -14.64 21.76 1.14
C GLY A 566 -13.82 20.98 0.10
N VAL A 567 -14.19 19.73 -0.19
CA VAL A 567 -13.52 18.90 -1.22
C VAL A 567 -14.49 17.86 -1.77
N GLN A 568 -14.50 17.71 -3.10
CA GLN A 568 -15.09 16.53 -3.74
C GLN A 568 -14.01 15.46 -3.82
N GLU A 569 -14.27 14.27 -3.29
CA GLU A 569 -13.41 13.11 -3.50
C GLU A 569 -14.09 12.10 -4.45
N VAL A 570 -13.32 11.53 -5.37
CA VAL A 570 -13.76 10.46 -6.29
C VAL A 570 -12.69 9.38 -6.30
N MET A 571 -13.10 8.12 -6.23
CA MET A 571 -12.19 6.99 -6.36
C MET A 571 -12.26 6.36 -7.75
N ILE A 572 -11.10 6.01 -8.30
CA ILE A 572 -10.99 5.33 -9.59
C ILE A 572 -10.34 3.96 -9.45
N GLY A 573 -11.00 2.94 -10.00
CA GLY A 573 -10.55 1.54 -9.99
C GLY A 573 -9.70 1.22 -11.22
N TYR A 574 -8.55 0.58 -11.02
CA TYR A 574 -7.63 0.21 -12.11
C TYR A 574 -7.76 -1.26 -12.52
N SER A 575 -7.81 -2.14 -11.51
CA SER A 575 -7.72 -3.60 -11.67
C SER A 575 -8.95 -4.21 -12.31
N ASP A 576 -10.12 -3.80 -11.83
CA ASP A 576 -11.40 -4.38 -12.24
C ASP A 576 -11.72 -3.99 -13.68
N SER A 577 -11.44 -2.73 -14.07
CA SER A 577 -11.51 -2.30 -15.47
C SER A 577 -10.49 -3.04 -16.33
N GLY A 578 -9.27 -3.28 -15.83
CA GLY A 578 -8.25 -4.07 -16.53
C GLY A 578 -8.67 -5.52 -16.79
N LYS A 579 -9.41 -6.16 -15.87
CA LYS A 579 -9.99 -7.49 -16.04
C LYS A 579 -11.07 -7.49 -17.11
N GLU A 580 -11.91 -6.45 -17.13
CA GLU A 580 -13.03 -6.32 -18.07
C GLU A 580 -12.55 -6.07 -19.51
N VAL A 581 -11.63 -5.13 -19.71
CA VAL A 581 -11.33 -4.58 -21.04
C VAL A 581 -9.85 -4.65 -21.46
N GLY A 582 -8.98 -5.17 -20.60
CA GLY A 582 -7.54 -5.23 -20.85
C GLY A 582 -6.81 -3.92 -20.50
N LEU A 583 -5.48 -3.99 -20.45
CA LEU A 583 -4.62 -2.91 -19.94
C LEU A 583 -4.80 -1.58 -20.68
N LEU A 584 -4.73 -1.59 -22.00
CA LEU A 584 -4.67 -0.35 -22.79
C LEU A 584 -5.98 0.43 -22.68
N ALA A 585 -7.12 -0.25 -22.82
CA ALA A 585 -8.43 0.38 -22.71
C ALA A 585 -8.72 0.90 -21.30
N ALA A 586 -8.33 0.14 -20.26
CA ALA A 586 -8.42 0.63 -18.89
C ALA A 586 -7.56 1.89 -18.69
N SER A 587 -6.31 1.88 -19.18
CA SER A 587 -5.41 3.04 -19.08
C SER A 587 -5.94 4.26 -19.82
N ALA A 588 -6.54 4.06 -21.00
CA ALA A 588 -7.16 5.12 -21.80
C ALA A 588 -8.37 5.74 -21.08
N ALA A 589 -9.25 4.90 -20.51
CA ALA A 589 -10.40 5.37 -19.74
C ALA A 589 -9.97 6.17 -18.50
N LEU A 590 -9.01 5.65 -17.72
CA LEU A 590 -8.48 6.34 -16.54
C LEU A 590 -7.85 7.69 -16.86
N ARG A 591 -7.09 7.77 -17.96
CA ARG A 591 -6.53 9.03 -18.46
C ARG A 591 -7.64 10.05 -18.74
N ARG A 592 -8.67 9.66 -19.49
CA ARG A 592 -9.80 10.56 -19.83
C ARG A 592 -10.55 11.05 -18.58
N VAL A 593 -10.79 10.16 -17.61
CA VAL A 593 -11.44 10.53 -16.34
C VAL A 593 -10.59 11.55 -15.58
N GLN A 594 -9.28 11.31 -15.46
CA GLN A 594 -8.35 12.21 -14.79
C GLN A 594 -8.12 13.55 -15.54
N GLU A 595 -8.40 13.60 -16.85
CA GLU A 595 -8.42 14.85 -17.63
C GLU A 595 -9.73 15.64 -17.47
N THR A 596 -10.83 14.94 -17.20
CA THR A 596 -12.20 15.50 -17.27
C THR A 596 -12.73 15.92 -15.90
N LEU A 597 -12.62 15.07 -14.87
CA LEU A 597 -13.18 15.37 -13.55
C LEU A 597 -12.59 16.63 -12.91
N PRO A 598 -11.28 16.93 -13.00
CA PRO A 598 -10.74 18.16 -12.44
C PRO A 598 -11.34 19.42 -13.07
N LYS A 599 -11.67 19.38 -14.36
CA LYS A 599 -12.31 20.51 -15.06
C LYS A 599 -13.73 20.73 -14.53
N ILE A 600 -14.49 19.66 -14.38
CA ILE A 600 -15.86 19.70 -13.81
C ILE A 600 -15.86 20.25 -12.38
N ALA A 601 -14.91 19.80 -11.55
CA ALA A 601 -14.79 20.30 -10.18
C ALA A 601 -14.39 21.78 -10.14
N ALA A 602 -13.48 22.21 -11.03
CA ALA A 602 -13.08 23.61 -11.17
C ALA A 602 -14.24 24.50 -11.65
N GLU A 603 -15.07 24.04 -12.60
CA GLU A 603 -16.31 24.71 -13.03
C GLU A 603 -17.29 24.92 -11.86
N ALA A 604 -17.25 24.03 -10.85
CA ALA A 604 -18.07 24.12 -9.65
C ALA A 604 -17.37 24.85 -8.47
N GLU A 605 -16.18 25.42 -8.69
CA GLU A 605 -15.34 26.09 -7.68
C GLU A 605 -14.97 25.19 -6.49
N LEU A 606 -14.86 23.88 -6.73
CA LEU A 606 -14.53 22.88 -5.71
C LEU A 606 -13.18 22.21 -6.00
N PRO A 607 -12.33 22.02 -4.97
CA PRO A 607 -11.18 21.14 -5.09
C PRO A 607 -11.63 19.70 -5.35
N LEU A 608 -10.96 19.02 -6.28
CA LEU A 608 -11.09 17.58 -6.48
C LEU A 608 -9.93 16.85 -5.82
N ARG A 609 -10.22 15.80 -5.05
CA ARG A 609 -9.24 14.78 -4.66
C ARG A 609 -9.54 13.49 -5.43
N VAL A 610 -8.58 13.04 -6.23
CA VAL A 610 -8.67 11.72 -6.89
C VAL A 610 -8.05 10.69 -5.97
N PHE A 611 -8.87 9.73 -5.52
CA PHE A 611 -8.44 8.56 -4.78
C PHE A 611 -8.08 7.44 -5.76
N HIS A 612 -6.79 7.16 -5.89
CA HIS A 612 -6.27 6.09 -6.73
C HIS A 612 -6.36 4.75 -6.01
N GLY A 613 -7.21 3.84 -6.50
CA GLY A 613 -7.43 2.52 -5.91
C GLY A 613 -6.22 1.57 -5.89
N ARG A 614 -5.09 2.00 -6.45
CA ARG A 614 -3.80 1.32 -6.39
C ARG A 614 -2.63 2.32 -6.40
N GLY A 615 -1.88 2.37 -5.30
CA GLY A 615 -0.71 3.23 -5.09
C GLY A 615 0.61 2.63 -5.58
N GLU A 616 0.67 1.35 -5.95
CA GLU A 616 1.80 0.83 -6.73
C GLU A 616 1.78 1.32 -8.18
N SER A 617 0.61 1.80 -8.65
CA SER A 617 0.25 1.69 -10.06
C SER A 617 -0.50 2.91 -10.61
N VAL A 618 -0.02 4.12 -10.37
CA VAL A 618 -0.45 5.23 -11.24
C VAL A 618 -0.18 4.91 -12.74
N ALA A 619 0.69 3.95 -13.03
CA ALA A 619 0.40 2.85 -13.97
C ALA A 619 1.39 1.71 -13.66
N ARG A 620 0.88 0.60 -13.14
CA ARG A 620 1.51 -0.71 -12.84
C ARG A 620 3.04 -0.76 -12.51
N GLY A 621 3.34 -1.19 -11.29
CA GLY A 621 4.47 -2.03 -10.86
C GLY A 621 5.86 -1.86 -11.50
N GLY A 622 6.84 -1.43 -10.70
CA GLY A 622 8.27 -1.67 -10.94
C GLY A 622 9.01 -0.60 -11.76
N GLY A 623 8.28 0.26 -12.47
CA GLY A 623 8.76 1.59 -12.82
C GLY A 623 8.90 2.46 -11.56
N PRO A 624 9.72 3.52 -11.55
CA PRO A 624 9.80 4.41 -10.39
C PRO A 624 8.42 5.05 -10.16
N ALA A 625 7.77 4.80 -9.02
CA ALA A 625 6.44 5.36 -8.68
C ALA A 625 6.35 6.88 -8.92
N HIS A 626 7.46 7.58 -8.70
CA HIS A 626 7.65 8.99 -9.05
C HIS A 626 7.33 9.31 -10.53
N GLN A 627 7.80 8.49 -11.48
CA GLN A 627 7.55 8.70 -12.91
C GLN A 627 6.08 8.48 -13.26
N ALA A 628 5.45 7.47 -12.69
CA ALA A 628 4.03 7.22 -12.90
C ALA A 628 3.18 8.40 -12.40
N LEU A 629 3.52 8.96 -11.24
CA LEU A 629 2.83 10.12 -10.71
C LEU A 629 3.05 11.38 -11.55
N LEU A 630 4.27 11.62 -12.03
CA LEU A 630 4.55 12.72 -12.97
C LEU A 630 3.88 12.53 -14.35
N ALA A 631 3.50 11.31 -14.69
CA ALA A 631 2.85 10.96 -15.95
C ALA A 631 1.32 11.10 -15.90
N LEU A 632 0.73 11.36 -14.73
CA LEU A 632 -0.70 11.69 -14.59
C LEU A 632 -1.08 12.88 -15.46
N PRO A 633 -2.32 12.99 -15.94
CA PRO A 633 -2.80 14.16 -16.68
C PRO A 633 -2.62 15.50 -15.95
N ALA A 634 -2.56 16.61 -16.70
CA ALA A 634 -2.28 17.91 -16.10
C ALA A 634 -3.45 18.34 -15.22
N GLY A 635 -3.15 18.92 -14.04
CA GLY A 635 -4.18 19.38 -13.11
C GLY A 635 -4.91 18.28 -12.32
N SER A 636 -4.62 17.00 -12.54
CA SER A 636 -5.34 15.89 -11.89
C SER A 636 -5.00 15.66 -10.40
N VAL A 637 -3.97 16.33 -9.85
CA VAL A 637 -3.53 16.16 -8.46
C VAL A 637 -3.87 17.37 -7.59
N GLY A 638 -3.65 18.60 -8.07
CA GLY A 638 -4.12 19.82 -7.41
C GLY A 638 -3.72 19.96 -5.93
N GLY A 639 -2.56 19.43 -5.52
CA GLY A 639 -2.09 19.41 -4.13
C GLY A 639 -2.78 18.37 -3.23
N ARG A 640 -3.77 17.62 -3.73
CA ARG A 640 -4.56 16.64 -2.97
C ARG A 640 -4.45 15.27 -3.62
N TYR A 641 -3.55 14.44 -3.12
CA TYR A 641 -3.29 13.11 -3.66
C TYR A 641 -3.66 12.04 -2.64
N LYS A 642 -4.46 11.06 -3.06
CA LYS A 642 -4.78 9.91 -2.20
C LYS A 642 -4.60 8.61 -2.95
N ALA A 643 -3.94 7.65 -2.31
CA ALA A 643 -3.64 6.37 -2.94
C ALA A 643 -3.70 5.21 -1.97
N THR A 644 -4.13 4.06 -2.50
CA THR A 644 -4.16 2.80 -1.78
C THR A 644 -2.76 2.19 -1.69
N GLU A 645 -2.20 2.04 -0.50
CA GLU A 645 -0.99 1.24 -0.30
C GLU A 645 -1.36 -0.23 -0.10
N GLN A 646 -1.14 -1.02 -1.15
CA GLN A 646 -1.51 -2.43 -1.17
C GLN A 646 -0.70 -3.21 -0.12
N GLY A 647 -1.31 -4.22 0.50
CA GLY A 647 -0.66 -4.98 1.56
C GLY A 647 0.61 -5.69 1.09
N GLU A 648 0.65 -6.17 -0.16
CA GLU A 648 1.87 -6.73 -0.80
C GLU A 648 2.99 -5.72 -1.00
N ALA A 649 2.66 -4.43 -0.93
CA ALA A 649 3.61 -3.37 -1.06
C ALA A 649 4.31 -3.02 0.26
N LEU A 650 3.67 -3.33 1.40
CA LEU A 650 4.07 -2.78 2.69
C LEU A 650 5.47 -3.22 3.09
N ASP A 651 5.82 -4.49 2.91
CA ASP A 651 7.16 -4.98 3.24
C ASP A 651 8.26 -4.24 2.45
N HIS A 652 8.09 -4.06 1.14
CA HIS A 652 9.14 -3.48 0.32
C HIS A 652 9.24 -1.96 0.35
N LYS A 653 8.18 -1.27 0.81
CA LYS A 653 8.11 0.19 0.95
C LYS A 653 8.35 0.65 2.39
N TYR A 654 7.81 -0.07 3.36
CA TYR A 654 7.67 0.40 4.73
C TYR A 654 8.29 -0.52 5.78
N ALA A 655 8.92 -1.66 5.44
CA ALA A 655 9.54 -2.53 6.46
C ALA A 655 10.78 -1.94 7.15
N ARG A 656 11.31 -0.81 6.67
CA ARG A 656 12.48 -0.13 7.25
C ARG A 656 12.30 1.39 7.18
N PRO A 657 12.75 2.16 8.19
CA PRO A 657 12.62 3.63 8.21
C PRO A 657 13.18 4.31 6.94
N GLU A 658 14.34 3.89 6.45
CA GLU A 658 14.96 4.49 5.26
C GLU A 658 14.20 4.19 3.97
N LEU A 659 13.58 3.00 3.87
CA LEU A 659 12.72 2.65 2.74
C LEU A 659 11.41 3.44 2.80
N ALA A 660 10.84 3.57 4.00
CA ALA A 660 9.63 4.34 4.24
C ALA A 660 9.85 5.81 3.88
N MET A 661 10.92 6.44 4.39
CA MET A 661 11.29 7.82 4.05
C MET A 661 11.40 8.01 2.55
N ARG A 662 12.13 7.10 1.89
CA ARG A 662 12.32 7.18 0.45
C ARG A 662 11.02 7.08 -0.33
N THR A 663 10.08 6.27 0.15
CA THR A 663 8.75 6.13 -0.45
C THR A 663 7.95 7.41 -0.28
N LEU A 664 7.96 8.00 0.92
CA LEU A 664 7.29 9.27 1.21
C LEU A 664 7.86 10.43 0.38
N GLU A 665 9.19 10.54 0.28
CA GLU A 665 9.85 11.53 -0.57
C GLU A 665 9.41 11.41 -2.03
N ILE A 666 9.38 10.19 -2.58
CA ILE A 666 8.97 9.94 -3.96
C ILE A 666 7.53 10.43 -4.20
N MET A 667 6.63 10.20 -3.24
CA MET A 667 5.24 10.62 -3.37
C MET A 667 5.11 12.14 -3.22
N LEU A 668 5.64 12.71 -2.14
CA LEU A 668 5.56 14.16 -1.86
C LEU A 668 6.22 15.00 -2.96
N SER A 669 7.42 14.61 -3.42
CA SER A 669 8.13 15.32 -4.50
C SER A 669 7.35 15.29 -5.82
N GLY A 670 6.80 14.13 -6.19
CA GLY A 670 6.01 14.02 -7.40
C GLY A 670 4.71 14.82 -7.32
N VAL A 671 4.00 14.76 -6.20
CA VAL A 671 2.75 15.51 -5.98
C VAL A 671 3.02 17.01 -6.04
N LEU A 672 4.09 17.48 -5.41
CA LEU A 672 4.48 18.88 -5.43
C LEU A 672 4.84 19.37 -6.84
N LEU A 673 5.66 18.60 -7.57
CA LEU A 673 6.04 18.92 -8.95
C LEU A 673 4.82 18.97 -9.87
N HIS A 674 3.91 18.01 -9.73
CA HIS A 674 2.68 17.94 -10.53
C HIS A 674 1.76 19.13 -10.22
N THR A 675 1.56 19.43 -8.94
CA THR A 675 0.72 20.55 -8.46
C THR A 675 1.20 21.90 -8.99
N LEU A 676 2.52 22.08 -9.11
CA LEU A 676 3.13 23.31 -9.60
C LEU A 676 3.40 23.32 -11.11
N GLY A 677 2.98 22.29 -11.84
CA GLY A 677 3.11 22.22 -13.30
C GLY A 677 4.55 22.04 -13.79
N ALA A 678 5.45 21.55 -12.94
CA ALA A 678 6.89 21.38 -13.25
C ALA A 678 7.25 19.96 -13.73
N GLN A 679 6.25 19.12 -13.99
CA GLN A 679 6.43 17.81 -14.60
C GLN A 679 6.78 17.91 -16.10
N PRO A 680 7.57 16.96 -16.65
CA PRO A 680 7.81 16.89 -18.09
C PRO A 680 6.50 16.75 -18.87
N ARG A 681 6.33 17.53 -19.94
CA ARG A 681 5.15 17.47 -20.82
C ARG A 681 5.52 17.68 -22.28
N PRO A 682 4.84 16.99 -23.21
CA PRO A 682 4.86 17.40 -24.60
C PRO A 682 4.06 18.71 -24.80
N PRO A 683 4.25 19.41 -25.92
CA PRO A 683 3.37 20.51 -26.32
C PRO A 683 1.90 20.05 -26.40
N ALA A 684 0.95 20.93 -26.07
CA ALA A 684 -0.48 20.60 -25.99
C ALA A 684 -1.04 19.99 -27.29
N ALA A 685 -0.64 20.54 -28.45
CA ALA A 685 -1.05 20.01 -29.76
C ALA A 685 -0.55 18.57 -29.98
N SER A 686 0.70 18.29 -29.58
CA SER A 686 1.25 16.93 -29.61
C SER A 686 0.53 16.01 -28.64
N GLU A 687 0.22 16.46 -27.42
CA GLU A 687 -0.50 15.66 -26.41
C GLU A 687 -1.88 15.23 -26.92
N LEU A 688 -2.64 16.13 -27.56
CA LEU A 688 -3.93 15.82 -28.18
C LEU A 688 -3.80 14.76 -29.29
N ARG A 689 -2.80 14.92 -30.16
CA ARG A 689 -2.52 13.94 -31.22
C ARG A 689 -2.14 12.57 -30.65
N TYR A 690 -1.31 12.54 -29.61
CA TYR A 690 -0.92 11.29 -28.94
C TYR A 690 -2.10 10.63 -28.22
N ALA A 691 -2.95 11.43 -27.57
CA ALA A 691 -4.16 10.97 -26.90
C ALA A 691 -5.10 10.26 -27.88
N ALA A 692 -5.38 10.87 -29.04
CA ALA A 692 -6.22 10.28 -30.07
C ALA A 692 -5.63 8.95 -30.60
N ALA A 693 -4.33 8.94 -30.92
CA ALA A 693 -3.66 7.72 -31.37
C ALA A 693 -3.68 6.62 -30.29
N PHE A 694 -3.51 6.97 -29.02
CA PHE A 694 -3.57 6.01 -27.93
C PHE A 694 -4.98 5.43 -27.74
N ASP A 695 -6.02 6.24 -27.89
CA ASP A 695 -7.41 5.76 -27.77
C ASP A 695 -7.76 4.74 -28.87
N GLU A 696 -7.33 4.98 -30.11
CA GLU A 696 -7.48 4.04 -31.22
C GLU A 696 -6.68 2.73 -31.01
N LEU A 697 -5.43 2.86 -30.56
CA LEU A 697 -4.58 1.74 -30.19
C LEU A 697 -5.22 0.91 -29.06
N ALA A 698 -5.78 1.58 -28.06
CA ALA A 698 -6.39 0.97 -26.90
C ALA A 698 -7.65 0.19 -27.26
N GLU A 699 -8.47 0.73 -28.16
CA GLU A 699 -9.66 0.06 -28.66
C GLU A 699 -9.32 -1.20 -29.47
N THR A 700 -8.24 -1.17 -30.27
CA THR A 700 -7.76 -2.38 -30.96
C THR A 700 -7.26 -3.44 -29.98
N GLY A 701 -6.49 -3.04 -28.97
CA GLY A 701 -6.06 -3.94 -27.91
C GLY A 701 -7.23 -4.52 -27.09
N ARG A 702 -8.28 -3.73 -26.86
CA ARG A 702 -9.52 -4.17 -26.19
C ARG A 702 -10.20 -5.29 -26.96
N ARG A 703 -10.40 -5.11 -28.27
CA ARG A 703 -11.01 -6.14 -29.12
C ARG A 703 -10.21 -7.43 -29.08
N ALA A 704 -8.88 -7.36 -29.19
CA ALA A 704 -8.01 -8.53 -29.08
C ALA A 704 -8.15 -9.23 -27.72
N TYR A 705 -8.16 -8.46 -26.62
CA TYR A 705 -8.35 -9.00 -25.27
C TYR A 705 -9.71 -9.67 -25.11
N ARG A 706 -10.81 -9.01 -25.50
CA ARG A 706 -12.16 -9.57 -25.39
C ARG A 706 -12.37 -10.81 -26.25
N ALA A 707 -11.82 -10.81 -27.46
CA ALA A 707 -11.84 -11.95 -28.36
C ALA A 707 -11.19 -13.22 -27.77
N LEU A 708 -10.28 -13.08 -26.79
CA LEU A 708 -9.68 -14.22 -26.08
C LEU A 708 -10.40 -14.52 -24.75
N VAL A 709 -10.66 -13.50 -23.94
CA VAL A 709 -11.08 -13.71 -22.54
C VAL A 709 -12.58 -13.94 -22.41
N TRP A 710 -13.38 -13.28 -23.26
CA TRP A 710 -14.84 -13.24 -23.14
C TRP A 710 -15.56 -13.95 -24.29
N GLU A 711 -14.99 -13.96 -25.49
CA GLU A 711 -15.66 -14.50 -26.68
C GLU A 711 -15.22 -15.92 -27.05
N GLU A 712 -14.03 -16.36 -26.61
CA GLU A 712 -13.52 -17.70 -26.87
C GLU A 712 -14.20 -18.73 -25.94
N PRO A 713 -15.04 -19.64 -26.47
CA PRO A 713 -15.84 -20.54 -25.63
C PRO A 713 -15.00 -21.49 -24.76
N LYS A 714 -13.77 -21.81 -25.19
CA LYS A 714 -12.86 -22.69 -24.45
C LYS A 714 -11.98 -21.96 -23.43
N PHE A 715 -12.11 -20.64 -23.29
CA PHE A 715 -11.25 -19.86 -22.41
C PHE A 715 -11.42 -20.21 -20.94
N VAL A 716 -12.65 -20.32 -20.44
CA VAL A 716 -12.90 -20.61 -19.01
C VAL A 716 -12.39 -22.01 -18.66
N GLU A 717 -12.66 -23.00 -19.50
CA GLU A 717 -12.14 -24.37 -19.36
C GLU A 717 -10.61 -24.37 -19.33
N PHE A 718 -9.97 -23.63 -20.24
CA PHE A 718 -8.52 -23.47 -20.26
C PHE A 718 -8.01 -22.77 -18.99
N PHE A 719 -8.58 -21.63 -18.61
CA PHE A 719 -8.15 -20.81 -17.47
C PHE A 719 -8.18 -21.61 -16.17
N THR A 720 -9.28 -22.30 -15.88
CA THR A 720 -9.41 -23.14 -14.68
C THR A 720 -8.39 -24.28 -14.69
N ALA A 721 -8.14 -24.88 -15.85
CA ALA A 721 -7.16 -25.96 -15.97
C ALA A 721 -5.70 -25.48 -15.93
N VAL A 722 -5.34 -24.30 -16.41
CA VAL A 722 -3.93 -23.87 -16.47
C VAL A 722 -3.50 -22.98 -15.31
N THR A 723 -4.42 -22.64 -14.41
CA THR A 723 -4.14 -21.82 -13.24
C THR A 723 -4.55 -22.54 -11.96
N PRO A 724 -3.93 -22.22 -10.81
CA PRO A 724 -4.32 -22.79 -9.52
C PRO A 724 -5.51 -22.03 -8.89
N ILE A 725 -6.49 -21.59 -9.69
CA ILE A 725 -7.54 -20.69 -9.20
C ILE A 725 -8.45 -21.33 -8.13
N ASP A 726 -8.74 -22.62 -8.28
CA ASP A 726 -9.57 -23.37 -7.34
C ASP A 726 -8.79 -23.67 -6.05
N GLU A 727 -7.48 -23.88 -6.15
CA GLU A 727 -6.59 -24.02 -5.00
C GLU A 727 -6.42 -22.69 -4.25
N ILE A 728 -6.32 -21.56 -4.99
CA ILE A 728 -6.29 -20.21 -4.40
C ILE A 728 -7.56 -19.94 -3.59
N ALA A 729 -8.72 -20.40 -4.07
CA ALA A 729 -9.99 -20.25 -3.33
C ALA A 729 -10.02 -21.04 -2.02
N ARG A 730 -9.28 -22.17 -1.95
CA ARG A 730 -9.15 -23.02 -0.76
C ARG A 730 -8.12 -22.48 0.24
N LEU A 731 -7.21 -21.60 -0.17
CA LEU A 731 -6.18 -21.09 0.72
C LEU A 731 -6.72 -20.16 1.84
N PRO A 732 -6.13 -20.22 3.05
CA PRO A 732 -6.32 -19.22 4.10
C PRO A 732 -5.46 -17.95 3.87
N LEU A 733 -5.47 -17.36 2.66
CA LEU A 733 -4.61 -16.21 2.32
C LEU A 733 -5.00 -14.90 3.02
N GLY A 734 -6.29 -14.69 3.23
CA GLY A 734 -6.85 -13.48 3.83
C GLY A 734 -8.27 -13.74 4.32
N SER A 735 -8.85 -12.78 5.03
CA SER A 735 -10.23 -12.88 5.55
C SER A 735 -11.27 -12.98 4.41
N ARG A 736 -10.95 -12.44 3.22
CA ARG A 736 -11.88 -12.30 2.08
C ARG A 736 -12.02 -13.55 1.20
N PRO A 737 -13.24 -13.87 0.71
CA PRO A 737 -13.46 -14.86 -0.35
C PRO A 737 -12.90 -14.43 -1.72
N SER A 738 -12.55 -15.39 -2.57
CA SER A 738 -12.00 -15.16 -3.92
C SER A 738 -13.05 -14.74 -4.97
N LYS A 739 -14.32 -15.08 -4.77
CA LYS A 739 -15.46 -14.69 -5.63
C LYS A 739 -16.46 -13.82 -4.88
N ARG A 740 -17.14 -12.90 -5.60
CA ARG A 740 -18.23 -12.08 -5.02
C ARG A 740 -19.50 -12.92 -4.78
N ARG A 741 -19.83 -13.82 -5.72
CA ARG A 741 -20.95 -14.78 -5.68
C ARG A 741 -20.55 -16.07 -6.43
N ALA A 742 -21.29 -17.16 -6.26
CA ALA A 742 -21.12 -18.35 -7.10
C ALA A 742 -21.33 -17.99 -8.58
N GLY A 743 -20.41 -18.35 -9.48
CA GLY A 743 -20.49 -17.96 -10.90
C GLY A 743 -19.17 -18.08 -11.69
N GLY A 744 -19.24 -17.60 -12.94
CA GLY A 744 -18.18 -17.59 -13.95
C GLY A 744 -17.10 -16.52 -13.75
N LEU A 745 -16.46 -16.09 -14.84
CA LEU A 745 -15.34 -15.13 -14.81
C LEU A 745 -15.77 -13.72 -14.33
N GLU A 746 -17.04 -13.38 -14.52
CA GLU A 746 -17.67 -12.14 -14.09
C GLU A 746 -17.62 -11.99 -12.57
N SER A 747 -17.88 -13.08 -11.83
CA SER A 747 -17.88 -13.08 -10.36
C SER A 747 -16.49 -13.20 -9.73
N LEU A 748 -15.47 -13.49 -10.55
CA LEU A 748 -14.08 -13.53 -10.13
C LEU A 748 -13.53 -12.12 -9.94
N ARG A 749 -12.90 -11.86 -8.79
CA ARG A 749 -12.29 -10.57 -8.48
C ARG A 749 -10.95 -10.36 -9.18
N ALA A 750 -10.54 -9.10 -9.31
CA ALA A 750 -9.29 -8.75 -9.96
C ALA A 750 -8.02 -9.33 -9.27
N ILE A 751 -7.99 -9.42 -7.93
CA ILE A 751 -6.82 -9.94 -7.20
C ILE A 751 -6.58 -11.44 -7.52
N PRO A 752 -7.55 -12.36 -7.31
CA PRO A 752 -7.41 -13.75 -7.73
C PRO A 752 -7.14 -13.92 -9.22
N TRP A 753 -7.75 -13.08 -10.08
CA TRP A 753 -7.49 -13.08 -11.52
C TRP A 753 -6.00 -12.83 -11.84
N VAL A 754 -5.42 -11.75 -11.32
CA VAL A 754 -4.00 -11.44 -11.54
C VAL A 754 -3.11 -12.50 -10.89
N PHE A 755 -3.45 -12.92 -9.66
CA PHE A 755 -2.64 -13.88 -8.91
C PHE A 755 -2.55 -15.23 -9.62
N ALA A 756 -3.66 -15.76 -10.13
CA ALA A 756 -3.72 -17.02 -10.86
C ALA A 756 -2.81 -17.03 -12.11
N TRP A 757 -2.80 -15.94 -12.88
CA TRP A 757 -1.93 -15.79 -14.05
C TRP A 757 -0.47 -15.50 -13.69
N THR A 758 -0.20 -14.98 -12.50
CA THR A 758 1.17 -14.80 -12.00
C THR A 758 1.81 -16.15 -11.65
N GLN A 759 1.04 -17.08 -11.09
CA GLN A 759 1.51 -18.42 -10.72
C GLN A 759 2.04 -19.20 -11.93
N ASN A 760 1.28 -19.24 -13.03
CA ASN A 760 1.66 -19.97 -14.25
C ASN A 760 2.68 -19.22 -15.15
N ARG A 761 3.20 -18.08 -14.68
CA ARG A 761 4.22 -17.27 -15.37
C ARG A 761 3.81 -16.71 -16.74
N ALA A 762 2.53 -16.79 -17.13
CA ALA A 762 2.06 -16.08 -18.32
C ALA A 762 1.82 -14.60 -18.04
N ILE A 763 1.29 -14.30 -16.84
CA ILE A 763 0.95 -12.94 -16.40
C ILE A 763 0.08 -12.20 -17.43
N LEU A 764 -0.87 -12.94 -18.04
CA LEU A 764 -1.73 -12.50 -19.14
C LEU A 764 -2.37 -11.11 -18.91
N PRO A 765 -2.93 -10.80 -17.72
CA PRO A 765 -3.57 -9.50 -17.48
C PRO A 765 -2.62 -8.32 -17.65
N GLY A 766 -1.31 -8.57 -17.52
CA GLY A 766 -0.21 -7.62 -17.58
C GLY A 766 0.06 -7.00 -18.95
N TRP A 767 -0.28 -7.69 -20.05
CA TRP A 767 0.23 -7.32 -21.37
C TRP A 767 -0.63 -7.81 -22.57
N TYR A 768 -1.59 -8.70 -22.39
CA TYR A 768 -2.36 -9.24 -23.52
C TYR A 768 -3.18 -8.15 -24.21
N GLY A 769 -3.14 -8.11 -25.55
CA GLY A 769 -3.76 -7.09 -26.39
C GLY A 769 -2.83 -5.90 -26.71
N VAL A 770 -1.72 -5.73 -25.99
CA VAL A 770 -0.77 -4.63 -26.23
C VAL A 770 -0.06 -4.78 -27.56
N GLY A 771 0.43 -5.99 -27.88
CA GLY A 771 1.10 -6.27 -29.13
C GLY A 771 0.19 -6.06 -30.33
N SER A 772 -1.07 -6.50 -30.23
CA SER A 772 -2.09 -6.30 -31.26
C SER A 772 -2.37 -4.81 -31.51
N GLY A 773 -2.52 -4.01 -30.45
CA GLY A 773 -2.74 -2.56 -30.57
C GLY A 773 -1.54 -1.83 -31.19
N LEU A 774 -0.32 -2.16 -30.73
CA LEU A 774 0.92 -1.59 -31.27
C LEU A 774 1.14 -1.96 -32.75
N GLU A 775 0.85 -3.21 -33.12
CA GLU A 775 0.99 -3.68 -34.49
C GLU A 775 0.04 -2.97 -35.46
N ALA A 776 -1.24 -2.88 -35.10
CA ALA A 776 -2.23 -2.21 -35.91
C ALA A 776 -1.92 -0.71 -36.10
N MET A 777 -1.52 -0.01 -35.02
CA MET A 777 -1.13 1.39 -35.12
C MET A 777 0.15 1.56 -35.94
N GLY A 778 1.15 0.71 -35.71
CA GLY A 778 2.44 0.81 -36.39
C GLY A 778 2.42 0.44 -37.88
N GLN A 779 1.37 -0.24 -38.36
CA GLN A 779 1.16 -0.55 -39.79
C GLN A 779 0.52 0.60 -40.57
N ARG A 780 0.03 1.65 -39.90
CA ARG A 780 -0.51 2.84 -40.55
C ARG A 780 0.60 3.70 -41.13
N PRO A 781 0.30 4.55 -42.15
CA PRO A 781 1.22 5.59 -42.59
C PRO A 781 1.70 6.40 -41.38
N GLU A 782 3.02 6.55 -41.23
CA GLU A 782 3.69 7.27 -40.12
C GLU A 782 3.44 6.73 -38.70
N GLY A 783 2.62 5.69 -38.52
CA GLY A 783 2.21 5.21 -37.20
C GLY A 783 3.37 4.66 -36.36
N ALA A 784 4.33 3.99 -36.98
CA ALA A 784 5.53 3.52 -36.28
C ALA A 784 6.41 4.67 -35.76
N GLU A 785 6.53 5.76 -36.51
CA GLU A 785 7.27 6.95 -36.08
C GLU A 785 6.50 7.71 -35.00
N LEU A 786 5.18 7.81 -35.10
CA LEU A 786 4.33 8.38 -34.05
C LEU A 786 4.49 7.62 -32.72
N LEU A 787 4.50 6.28 -32.74
CA LEU A 787 4.69 5.49 -31.52
C LEU A 787 6.08 5.71 -30.89
N LYS A 788 7.14 5.89 -31.70
CA LYS A 788 8.48 6.25 -31.21
C LYS A 788 8.49 7.65 -30.61
N GLU A 789 7.82 8.60 -31.25
CA GLU A 789 7.67 9.98 -30.78
C GLU A 789 6.93 10.02 -29.44
N MET A 790 5.82 9.28 -29.32
CA MET A 790 5.08 9.10 -28.05
C MET A 790 5.97 8.50 -26.97
N MET A 791 6.77 7.47 -27.30
CA MET A 791 7.72 6.87 -26.34
C MET A 791 8.77 7.87 -25.87
N ALA A 792 9.28 8.71 -26.78
CA ALA A 792 10.29 9.72 -26.48
C ALA A 792 9.73 10.87 -25.61
N SER A 793 8.55 11.38 -25.97
CA SER A 793 8.08 12.71 -25.53
C SER A 793 6.85 12.69 -24.64
N TRP A 794 6.13 11.57 -24.54
CA TRP A 794 4.91 11.48 -23.74
C TRP A 794 5.07 10.57 -22.51
N PRO A 795 5.18 11.14 -21.29
CA PRO A 795 5.41 10.38 -20.06
C PRO A 795 4.35 9.31 -19.78
N PHE A 796 3.08 9.58 -20.11
CA PHE A 796 1.98 8.64 -19.93
C PHE A 796 2.21 7.35 -20.75
N PHE A 797 2.45 7.48 -22.05
CA PHE A 797 2.68 6.31 -22.91
C PHE A 797 3.93 5.55 -22.49
N ARG A 798 5.02 6.26 -22.18
CA ARG A 798 6.24 5.64 -21.64
C ARG A 798 5.96 4.85 -20.37
N ALA A 799 5.21 5.39 -19.41
CA ALA A 799 4.89 4.70 -18.16
C ALA A 799 4.10 3.41 -18.40
N VAL A 800 3.11 3.44 -19.30
CA VAL A 800 2.32 2.25 -19.68
C VAL A 800 3.24 1.19 -20.31
N ILE A 801 4.10 1.59 -21.24
CA ILE A 801 5.01 0.69 -21.97
C ILE A 801 6.12 0.11 -21.08
N ASP A 802 6.75 0.93 -20.23
CA ASP A 802 7.79 0.50 -19.27
C ASP A 802 7.24 -0.56 -18.32
N ASN A 803 5.99 -0.41 -17.90
CA ASN A 803 5.34 -1.45 -17.12
C ASN A 803 5.13 -2.75 -17.94
N VAL A 804 4.64 -2.67 -19.17
CA VAL A 804 4.46 -3.87 -20.00
C VAL A 804 5.81 -4.58 -20.19
N GLU A 805 6.90 -3.82 -20.35
CA GLU A 805 8.26 -4.35 -20.42
C GLU A 805 8.67 -5.09 -19.14
N MET A 806 8.37 -4.52 -17.96
CA MET A 806 8.60 -5.15 -16.65
C MET A 806 7.87 -6.49 -16.55
N VAL A 807 6.58 -6.51 -16.85
CA VAL A 807 5.78 -7.73 -16.73
C VAL A 807 6.29 -8.82 -17.67
N LEU A 808 6.59 -8.47 -18.92
CA LEU A 808 7.14 -9.42 -19.90
C LEU A 808 8.51 -9.96 -19.52
N ALA A 809 9.32 -9.21 -18.74
CA ALA A 809 10.58 -9.69 -18.21
C ALA A 809 10.42 -10.73 -17.09
N LYS A 810 9.27 -10.74 -16.41
CA LYS A 810 8.90 -11.75 -15.39
C LYS A 810 8.19 -12.96 -15.98
N ALA A 811 7.53 -12.80 -17.12
CA ALA A 811 6.81 -13.87 -17.81
C ALA A 811 7.78 -14.91 -18.43
N ASP A 812 7.36 -16.18 -18.42
CA ASP A 812 8.12 -17.31 -18.96
C ASP A 812 7.22 -18.27 -19.73
N MET A 813 7.24 -18.18 -21.06
CA MET A 813 6.39 -19.00 -21.93
C MET A 813 6.77 -20.49 -21.93
N THR A 814 7.99 -20.84 -21.52
CA THR A 814 8.40 -22.25 -21.40
C THR A 814 7.75 -22.89 -20.17
N ILE A 815 7.73 -22.17 -19.04
CA ILE A 815 7.00 -22.62 -17.85
C ILE A 815 5.50 -22.65 -18.14
N PHE A 816 4.95 -21.59 -18.73
CA PHE A 816 3.54 -21.54 -19.10
C PHE A 816 3.13 -22.71 -20.00
N ALA A 817 3.97 -23.12 -20.95
CA ALA A 817 3.70 -24.29 -21.77
C ALA A 817 3.50 -25.57 -20.94
N GLY A 818 4.27 -25.76 -19.86
CA GLY A 818 4.08 -26.86 -18.92
C GLY A 818 2.73 -26.81 -18.19
N TYR A 819 2.25 -25.63 -17.80
CA TYR A 819 0.90 -25.46 -17.27
C TYR A 819 -0.18 -25.70 -18.33
N ALA A 820 0.08 -25.30 -19.57
CA ALA A 820 -0.86 -25.48 -20.67
C ALA A 820 -1.13 -26.97 -20.97
N GLU A 821 -0.18 -27.87 -20.69
CA GLU A 821 -0.38 -29.33 -20.79
C GLU A 821 -1.39 -29.88 -19.78
N LEU A 822 -1.74 -29.12 -18.73
CA LEU A 822 -2.80 -29.52 -17.79
C LEU A 822 -4.20 -29.32 -18.36
N ALA A 823 -4.34 -28.54 -19.44
CA ALA A 823 -5.62 -28.28 -20.07
C ALA A 823 -6.03 -29.39 -21.05
N PRO A 824 -7.34 -29.65 -21.20
CA PRO A 824 -7.86 -30.51 -22.26
C PRO A 824 -7.34 -30.09 -23.64
N ALA A 825 -7.06 -31.06 -24.51
CA ALA A 825 -6.38 -30.82 -25.78
C ALA A 825 -7.09 -29.79 -26.67
N ALA A 826 -8.43 -29.81 -26.71
CA ALA A 826 -9.23 -28.85 -27.46
C ALA A 826 -9.05 -27.41 -26.93
N ALA A 827 -9.16 -27.22 -25.61
CA ALA A 827 -8.98 -25.92 -24.97
C ALA A 827 -7.54 -25.40 -25.11
N ARG A 828 -6.55 -26.29 -24.95
CA ARG A 828 -5.13 -25.97 -25.18
C ARG A 828 -4.87 -25.49 -26.61
N LYS A 829 -5.39 -26.20 -27.62
CA LYS A 829 -5.21 -25.87 -29.04
C LYS A 829 -5.86 -24.53 -29.41
N ALA A 830 -7.01 -24.20 -28.81
CA ALA A 830 -7.71 -22.94 -29.05
C ALA A 830 -6.99 -21.73 -28.42
N VAL A 831 -6.51 -21.85 -27.17
CA VAL A 831 -6.11 -20.70 -26.36
C VAL A 831 -4.59 -20.49 -26.31
N ALA A 832 -3.79 -21.52 -26.05
CA ALA A 832 -2.36 -21.37 -25.78
C ALA A 832 -1.56 -20.74 -26.95
N PRO A 833 -1.78 -21.12 -28.24
CA PRO A 833 -1.09 -20.50 -29.36
C PRO A 833 -1.36 -18.99 -29.48
N ARG A 834 -2.58 -18.54 -29.18
CA ARG A 834 -2.97 -17.12 -29.21
C ARG A 834 -2.20 -16.31 -28.17
N ILE A 835 -2.05 -16.85 -26.95
CA ILE A 835 -1.25 -16.24 -25.88
C ILE A 835 0.23 -16.13 -26.29
N ILE A 836 0.82 -17.23 -26.79
CA ILE A 836 2.23 -17.26 -27.18
C ILE A 836 2.51 -16.32 -28.36
N ALA A 837 1.60 -16.25 -29.34
CA ALA A 837 1.72 -15.35 -30.49
C ALA A 837 1.68 -13.88 -30.04
N GLU A 838 0.72 -13.52 -29.18
CA GLU A 838 0.62 -12.15 -28.65
C GLU A 838 1.84 -11.78 -27.80
N TYR A 839 2.40 -12.71 -27.02
CA TYR A 839 3.64 -12.50 -26.27
C TYR A 839 4.81 -12.15 -27.19
N LYS A 840 4.99 -12.92 -28.28
CA LYS A 840 6.04 -12.68 -29.28
C LYS A 840 5.84 -11.33 -29.98
N ARG A 841 4.61 -11.04 -30.39
CA ARG A 841 4.23 -9.76 -31.04
C ARG A 841 4.54 -8.57 -30.13
N THR A 842 4.09 -8.62 -28.89
CA THR A 842 4.32 -7.55 -27.90
C THR A 842 5.82 -7.33 -27.67
N ARG A 843 6.60 -8.40 -27.47
CA ARG A 843 8.06 -8.30 -27.31
C ARG A 843 8.77 -7.74 -28.54
N SER A 844 8.32 -8.08 -29.74
CA SER A 844 8.88 -7.53 -30.98
C SER A 844 8.70 -6.02 -31.05
N TRP A 845 7.48 -5.55 -30.78
CA TRP A 845 7.17 -4.11 -30.78
C TRP A 845 7.91 -3.35 -29.68
N LEU A 846 7.98 -3.89 -28.46
CA LEU A 846 8.75 -3.23 -27.39
C LEU A 846 10.22 -3.00 -27.76
N LYS A 847 10.87 -3.97 -28.41
CA LYS A 847 12.25 -3.81 -28.89
C LYS A 847 12.36 -2.73 -29.97
N ARG A 848 11.37 -2.65 -30.88
CA ARG A 848 11.33 -1.62 -31.93
C ARG A 848 11.15 -0.21 -31.35
N LEU A 849 10.29 -0.06 -30.34
CA LEU A 849 10.01 1.23 -29.71
C LEU A 849 11.16 1.72 -28.82
N THR A 850 11.76 0.82 -28.06
CA THR A 850 12.82 1.17 -27.10
C THR A 850 14.21 1.21 -27.74
N GLY A 851 14.39 0.58 -28.91
CA GLY A 851 15.71 0.33 -29.51
C GLY A 851 16.55 -0.72 -28.75
N ASN A 852 16.02 -1.30 -27.68
CA ASN A 852 16.74 -2.25 -26.83
C ASN A 852 16.80 -3.64 -27.47
N ARG A 853 17.92 -4.34 -27.26
CA ARG A 853 18.06 -5.75 -27.70
C ARG A 853 17.41 -6.71 -26.71
N ARG A 854 17.42 -6.34 -25.43
CA ARG A 854 16.87 -7.11 -24.32
C ARG A 854 15.86 -6.27 -23.53
N LEU A 855 14.84 -6.94 -22.99
CA LEU A 855 13.89 -6.29 -22.09
C LEU A 855 14.64 -5.70 -20.89
N LEU A 856 14.23 -4.51 -20.47
CA LEU A 856 14.76 -3.76 -19.31
C LEU A 856 16.23 -3.38 -19.45
N GLU A 857 16.77 -3.27 -20.66
CA GLU A 857 18.14 -2.77 -20.89
C GLU A 857 18.30 -1.33 -20.40
N GLY A 858 17.24 -0.51 -20.50
CA GLY A 858 17.15 0.82 -19.90
C GLY A 858 17.00 0.85 -18.37
N ASN A 859 16.74 -0.30 -17.72
CA ASN A 859 16.59 -0.41 -16.26
C ASN A 859 17.41 -1.60 -15.69
N PRO A 860 18.76 -1.47 -15.63
CA PRO A 860 19.64 -2.58 -15.27
C PRO A 860 19.48 -3.04 -13.80
N THR A 861 19.00 -2.19 -12.90
CA THR A 861 18.73 -2.57 -11.51
C THR A 861 17.56 -3.54 -11.44
N LEU A 862 16.44 -3.21 -12.10
CA LEU A 862 15.26 -4.08 -12.14
C LEU A 862 15.56 -5.37 -12.93
N GLN A 863 16.23 -5.26 -14.09
CA GLN A 863 16.64 -6.41 -14.89
C GLN A 863 17.45 -7.42 -14.07
N ARG A 864 18.38 -6.94 -13.24
CA ARG A 864 19.21 -7.78 -12.37
C ARG A 864 18.40 -8.43 -11.26
N SER A 865 17.53 -7.67 -10.59
CA SER A 865 16.69 -8.22 -9.52
C SER A 865 15.82 -9.37 -10.04
N ILE A 866 15.16 -9.18 -11.19
CA ILE A 866 14.40 -10.25 -11.86
C ILE A 866 15.31 -11.42 -12.26
N SER A 867 16.48 -11.12 -12.84
CA SER A 867 17.44 -12.14 -13.26
C SER A 867 18.02 -12.95 -12.10
N LEU A 868 18.13 -12.38 -10.90
CA LEU A 868 18.58 -13.04 -9.68
C LEU A 868 17.52 -14.00 -9.14
N ARG A 869 16.24 -13.61 -9.19
CA ARG A 869 15.14 -14.41 -8.62
C ARG A 869 14.67 -15.53 -9.53
N ASN A 870 14.56 -15.27 -10.84
CA ASN A 870 13.97 -16.22 -11.79
C ASN A 870 14.51 -17.66 -11.67
N PRO A 871 15.83 -17.92 -11.60
CA PRO A 871 16.36 -19.27 -11.43
C PRO A 871 15.82 -20.02 -10.20
N TYR A 872 15.46 -19.31 -9.14
CA TYR A 872 14.96 -19.92 -7.91
C TYR A 872 13.44 -20.11 -7.94
N VAL A 873 12.72 -19.36 -8.79
CA VAL A 873 11.25 -19.50 -8.90
C VAL A 873 10.91 -20.65 -9.83
N ASP A 874 11.79 -20.94 -10.80
CA ASP A 874 11.58 -21.99 -11.79
C ASP A 874 11.31 -23.37 -11.16
N PRO A 875 12.09 -23.85 -10.16
CA PRO A 875 11.81 -25.13 -9.50
C PRO A 875 10.41 -25.18 -8.88
N LEU A 876 9.99 -24.11 -8.20
CA LEU A 876 8.66 -24.03 -7.61
C LEU A 876 7.56 -24.08 -8.66
N SER A 877 7.75 -23.38 -9.79
CA SER A 877 6.79 -23.41 -10.89
C SER A 877 6.69 -24.78 -11.54
N PHE A 878 7.80 -25.51 -11.75
CA PHE A 878 7.77 -26.88 -12.28
C PHE A 878 7.13 -27.84 -11.29
N LEU A 879 7.48 -27.75 -10.01
CA LEU A 879 6.92 -28.59 -8.97
C LEU A 879 5.40 -28.37 -8.83
N GLN A 880 4.94 -27.12 -8.92
CA GLN A 880 3.52 -26.80 -8.88
C GLN A 880 2.74 -27.43 -10.06
N VAL A 881 3.34 -27.59 -11.24
CA VAL A 881 2.70 -28.32 -12.36
C VAL A 881 2.46 -29.78 -11.98
N GLU A 882 3.46 -30.45 -11.42
CA GLU A 882 3.35 -31.84 -10.98
C GLU A 882 2.33 -32.00 -9.83
N LEU A 883 2.35 -31.08 -8.87
CA LEU A 883 1.42 -31.07 -7.74
C LEU A 883 -0.02 -30.83 -8.19
N LEU A 884 -0.26 -29.91 -9.13
CA LEU A 884 -1.58 -29.70 -9.73
C LEU A 884 -2.06 -30.92 -10.51
N ARG A 885 -1.17 -31.57 -11.26
CA ARG A 885 -1.49 -32.80 -11.99
C ARG A 885 -1.91 -33.92 -11.04
N ALA A 886 -1.15 -34.13 -9.96
CA ALA A 886 -1.45 -35.14 -8.94
C ALA A 886 -2.78 -34.84 -8.21
N SER A 887 -2.96 -33.60 -7.73
CA SER A 887 -4.16 -33.17 -7.01
C SER A 887 -5.43 -33.36 -7.85
N ARG A 888 -5.38 -32.99 -9.13
CA ARG A 888 -6.51 -33.17 -10.07
C ARG A 888 -6.72 -34.61 -10.51
N GLY A 889 -5.71 -35.47 -10.37
CA GLY A 889 -5.82 -36.91 -10.53
C GLY A 889 -6.40 -37.64 -9.31
N GLY A 890 -6.73 -36.92 -8.22
CA GLY A 890 -7.34 -37.46 -7.00
C GLY A 890 -6.38 -37.64 -5.81
N ASP A 891 -5.11 -37.26 -5.94
CA ASP A 891 -4.13 -37.34 -4.83
C ASP A 891 -4.20 -36.08 -3.94
N SER A 892 -4.99 -36.16 -2.85
CA SER A 892 -5.10 -35.09 -1.86
C SER A 892 -3.95 -35.06 -0.84
N GLY A 893 -3.02 -36.03 -0.85
CA GLY A 893 -1.92 -36.11 0.12
C GLY A 893 -0.92 -34.96 0.01
N ARG A 894 -0.96 -34.22 -1.11
CA ARG A 894 0.02 -33.21 -1.51
C ARG A 894 -0.48 -31.77 -1.43
N ASP A 895 -1.69 -31.54 -0.91
CA ASP A 895 -2.32 -30.23 -0.90
C ASP A 895 -1.44 -29.18 -0.18
N ARG A 896 -0.87 -29.49 0.99
CA ARG A 896 0.00 -28.57 1.71
C ARG A 896 1.24 -28.14 0.90
N SER A 897 1.88 -29.08 0.19
CA SER A 897 2.99 -28.77 -0.72
C SER A 897 2.57 -27.80 -1.81
N LEU A 898 1.41 -28.02 -2.42
CA LEU A 898 0.85 -27.12 -3.44
C LEU A 898 0.63 -25.71 -2.88
N LEU A 899 0.06 -25.59 -1.67
CA LEU A 899 -0.12 -24.30 -0.99
C LEU A 899 1.22 -23.59 -0.72
N LEU A 900 2.26 -24.33 -0.33
CA LEU A 900 3.60 -23.77 -0.11
C LEU A 900 4.19 -23.22 -1.42
N THR A 901 3.99 -23.90 -2.56
CA THR A 901 4.47 -23.38 -3.86
C THR A 901 3.79 -22.07 -4.25
N LEU A 902 2.50 -21.89 -3.96
CA LEU A 902 1.76 -20.66 -4.25
C LEU A 902 2.39 -19.46 -3.53
N ASN A 903 2.76 -19.63 -2.26
CA ASN A 903 3.44 -18.62 -1.46
C ASN A 903 4.88 -18.35 -1.95
N GLY A 904 5.65 -19.40 -2.23
CA GLY A 904 7.03 -19.25 -2.70
C GLY A 904 7.11 -18.54 -4.06
N ILE A 905 6.22 -18.86 -5.01
CA ILE A 905 6.15 -18.17 -6.30
C ILE A 905 5.72 -16.72 -6.12
N ALA A 906 4.74 -16.44 -5.26
CA ALA A 906 4.31 -15.07 -4.94
C ALA A 906 5.47 -14.22 -4.39
N ALA A 907 6.21 -14.76 -3.41
CA ALA A 907 7.36 -14.09 -2.78
C ALA A 907 8.48 -13.78 -3.79
N GLY A 908 8.70 -14.67 -4.77
CA GLY A 908 9.68 -14.47 -5.83
C GLY A 908 9.23 -13.45 -6.90
N MET A 909 7.96 -13.50 -7.29
CA MET A 909 7.40 -12.68 -8.38
C MET A 909 7.12 -11.22 -7.98
N ARG A 910 6.71 -11.01 -6.71
CA ARG A 910 6.23 -9.71 -6.20
C ARG A 910 5.16 -9.09 -7.15
N ASN A 911 5.22 -7.79 -7.38
CA ASN A 911 4.26 -7.05 -8.20
C ASN A 911 4.20 -7.49 -9.68
N THR A 912 3.02 -7.73 -10.24
CA THR A 912 2.89 -8.33 -11.59
C THR A 912 1.79 -7.75 -12.47
N GLY A 913 0.93 -6.84 -11.98
CA GLY A 913 -0.03 -6.12 -12.81
C GLY A 913 -1.19 -5.46 -12.09
#